data_AF-A0A385MUX7-F1
#
_entry.id   AF-A0A385MUX7-F1
#
_cell.length_a   1.000
_cell.length_b   1.000
_cell.length_c   1.000
_cell.angle_alpha   90.00
_cell.angle_beta   90.00
_cell.angle_gamma   90.00
#
_symmetry.space_group_name_H-M   'P 1'
#
loop_
_entity.id
_entity.type
_entity.pdbx_description
1 polymer ?
#
loop_
_entity_poly.entity_id
_entity_poly.type
_entity_poly.pdbx_seq_one_letter_code
_entity_poly.pdbx_strand_id
1 'polypeptide(L)'
;MREFKVFDRDKITFHPTAERIAQHLCAYCENDVPTFFRVLTSYALAKVASQMRASIKTHNQKPLPINMYAVDLAPSGFGKTKAMNFLEEEVAGLFNERFKDELLPYATEKNLAKLATRRSISNSTDPDDEMDDLIAEFKASGTWLPSFDSATPAALKQFRHKLLMADAGSLNFEIDEIGDNLTGNQEAFSKFLELYDKGKIKESLTKNTKDNQRLTHIEGQTPCNLIMFGSPASLMDGGKKEEEFFTMLEKGYARRCLFGIAKSVNRNLDMTAEEIYQRNVSKQSLEFIEEFAEQLLELADPLHYKRQIALDYEEEILRIEYDLWCKDRAEEMSEFDVVKRIEMEHRWFKAMKLAATYAFIEGNAKITATNLYNAIAVVEDSGASFQGLLTRDRPYVKLAKYLGGTTRPVTQVELVEDLPFFKGNQSQKAEMLTMAVAYGYQNNIIIKKQFIDGIEFLKGESLKETDTDALTVSYSDHVAYNYFNDTITWENLAKLTQMNDIHWVSHHVLEGHRCEDKTKPGFNLLVIDCDGDVPLATAQALLHDYKAIFYTTKRHQTEGVDRFRIVLPMKYTLKMDGTDYREFMEAVYSWLPFDIDEQTSQRSRKWLSHEGNCLVQDGELFDPVSFIPKTTKNEERKQRLLDQASLTNLERWFVNNTGQGNRSNQLIKYALLLVDSGKTLSQVEQATLALNEKLADKLPEDEIHTTIMITARKAFAKAQAA
;
A
#
# COMPACT_ATOMS: atom_id res chain seq x y z
N MET A 1 -22.22 -9.49 -14.21
CA MET A 1 -22.60 -10.13 -12.93
C MET A 1 -23.91 -10.86 -13.11
N ARG A 2 -24.07 -12.03 -12.47
CA ARG A 2 -25.33 -12.80 -12.51
C ARG A 2 -26.46 -12.03 -11.82
N GLU A 3 -27.69 -12.24 -12.26
CA GLU A 3 -28.87 -11.80 -11.50
C GLU A 3 -29.18 -12.80 -10.38
N PHE A 4 -29.38 -12.29 -9.16
CA PHE A 4 -29.74 -13.07 -7.98
C PHE A 4 -31.21 -12.87 -7.65
N LYS A 5 -31.90 -13.93 -7.21
CA LYS A 5 -33.36 -13.90 -6.96
C LYS A 5 -33.71 -13.53 -5.53
N VAL A 6 -32.86 -13.87 -4.57
CA VAL A 6 -33.13 -13.79 -3.12
C VAL A 6 -32.13 -12.87 -2.42
N PHE A 7 -30.86 -12.93 -2.79
CA PHE A 7 -29.80 -12.11 -2.23
C PHE A 7 -29.88 -10.68 -2.75
N ASP A 8 -30.11 -9.76 -1.81
CA ASP A 8 -30.29 -8.34 -2.03
C ASP A 8 -29.29 -7.55 -1.18
N ARG A 9 -28.44 -6.77 -1.84
CA ARG A 9 -27.35 -6.03 -1.20
C ARG A 9 -27.88 -4.92 -0.29
N ASP A 10 -29.05 -4.38 -0.59
CA ASP A 10 -29.62 -3.25 0.16
C ASP A 10 -30.17 -3.70 1.53
N LYS A 11 -30.29 -5.02 1.76
CA LYS A 11 -30.69 -5.62 3.03
C LYS A 11 -29.52 -5.93 3.96
N ILE A 12 -28.28 -5.68 3.53
CA ILE A 12 -27.10 -5.90 4.36
C ILE A 12 -27.05 -4.82 5.44
N THR A 13 -27.38 -5.21 6.67
CA THR A 13 -27.34 -4.36 7.87
C THR A 13 -26.62 -5.08 8.99
N PHE A 14 -26.02 -4.37 9.95
CA PHE A 14 -25.41 -5.03 11.12
C PHE A 14 -26.46 -5.57 12.09
N HIS A 15 -26.10 -6.62 12.85
CA HIS A 15 -26.96 -7.15 13.90
C HIS A 15 -27.23 -6.10 14.97
N PRO A 16 -28.49 -5.74 15.30
CA PRO A 16 -28.79 -4.63 16.20
C PRO A 16 -28.12 -4.74 17.58
N THR A 17 -28.23 -5.89 18.23
CA THR A 17 -27.62 -6.13 19.55
C THR A 17 -26.08 -6.09 19.51
N ALA A 18 -25.46 -6.83 18.59
CA ALA A 18 -24.00 -6.83 18.46
C ALA A 18 -23.44 -5.44 18.07
N GLU A 19 -24.15 -4.69 17.22
CA GLU A 19 -23.77 -3.33 16.86
C GLU A 19 -23.86 -2.39 18.06
N ARG A 20 -24.91 -2.50 18.89
CA ARG A 20 -25.04 -1.69 20.11
C ARG A 20 -23.92 -1.97 21.11
N ILE A 21 -23.48 -3.23 21.25
CA ILE A 21 -22.29 -3.60 22.05
C ILE A 21 -21.02 -3.02 21.44
N ALA A 22 -20.82 -3.15 20.12
CA ALA A 22 -19.65 -2.59 19.44
C ALA A 22 -19.57 -1.06 19.59
N GLN A 23 -20.72 -0.37 19.50
CA GLN A 23 -20.82 1.07 19.74
C GLN A 23 -20.55 1.44 21.20
N HIS A 24 -21.00 0.62 22.16
CA HIS A 24 -20.63 0.78 23.56
C HIS A 24 -19.12 0.62 23.76
N LEU A 25 -18.47 -0.35 23.10
CA LEU A 25 -17.02 -0.51 23.16
C LEU A 25 -16.27 0.67 22.52
N CYS A 26 -16.75 1.21 21.39
CA CYS A 26 -16.26 2.47 20.85
C CYS A 26 -16.34 3.59 21.89
N ALA A 27 -17.49 3.68 22.58
CA ALA A 27 -17.71 4.66 23.63
C ALA A 27 -16.70 4.50 24.78
N TYR A 28 -16.61 3.28 25.32
CA TYR A 28 -15.80 2.88 26.48
C TYR A 28 -14.28 2.94 26.23
N CYS A 29 -13.84 2.64 25.02
CA CYS A 29 -12.43 2.70 24.63
C CYS A 29 -12.02 4.05 24.03
N GLU A 30 -12.93 5.03 24.00
CA GLU A 30 -12.69 6.38 23.45
C GLU A 30 -12.20 6.33 21.99
N ASN A 31 -12.86 5.53 21.15
CA ASN A 31 -12.37 5.20 19.83
C ASN A 31 -13.47 4.96 18.81
N ASP A 32 -13.48 5.77 17.75
CA ASP A 32 -14.57 5.80 16.77
C ASP A 32 -14.35 4.85 15.57
N VAL A 33 -13.59 3.76 15.76
CA VAL A 33 -13.36 2.74 14.72
C VAL A 33 -14.16 1.47 15.03
N PRO A 34 -15.41 1.34 14.53
CA PRO A 34 -16.33 0.28 14.95
C PRO A 34 -15.96 -1.11 14.42
N THR A 35 -15.31 -1.22 13.26
CA THR A 35 -15.01 -2.52 12.62
C THR A 35 -14.18 -3.43 13.53
N PHE A 36 -13.19 -2.89 14.26
CA PHE A 36 -12.42 -3.64 15.26
C PHE A 36 -13.34 -4.23 16.33
N PHE A 37 -14.18 -3.40 16.94
CA PHE A 37 -15.08 -3.82 18.02
C PHE A 37 -16.21 -4.75 17.54
N ARG A 38 -16.63 -4.66 16.29
CA ARG A 38 -17.61 -5.58 15.67
C ARG A 38 -17.06 -7.00 15.55
N VAL A 39 -15.82 -7.14 15.09
CA VAL A 39 -15.16 -8.46 14.98
C VAL A 39 -14.94 -9.05 16.38
N LEU A 40 -14.46 -8.23 17.31
CA LEU A 40 -14.27 -8.63 18.70
C LEU A 40 -15.59 -9.06 19.39
N THR A 41 -16.66 -8.29 19.23
CA THR A 41 -17.99 -8.64 19.76
C THR A 41 -18.49 -9.95 19.14
N SER A 42 -18.34 -10.11 17.83
CA SER A 42 -18.73 -11.34 17.13
C SER A 42 -17.96 -12.57 17.63
N TYR A 43 -16.67 -12.41 17.96
CA TYR A 43 -15.86 -13.46 18.57
C TYR A 43 -16.39 -13.87 19.95
N ALA A 44 -16.67 -12.90 20.84
CA ALA A 44 -17.20 -13.17 22.18
C ALA A 44 -18.53 -13.93 22.13
N LEU A 45 -19.45 -13.51 21.24
CA LEU A 45 -20.73 -14.20 21.04
C LEU A 45 -20.55 -15.63 20.47
N ALA A 46 -19.60 -15.81 19.55
CA ALA A 46 -19.28 -17.13 19.01
C ALA A 46 -18.69 -18.06 20.09
N LYS A 47 -17.87 -17.53 21.00
CA LYS A 47 -17.35 -18.24 22.17
C LYS A 47 -18.49 -18.80 23.03
N VAL A 48 -19.50 -18.00 23.37
CA VAL A 48 -20.71 -18.43 24.11
C VAL A 48 -21.41 -19.60 23.39
N ALA A 49 -21.77 -19.44 22.11
CA ALA A 49 -22.44 -20.49 21.35
C ALA A 49 -21.63 -21.80 21.25
N SER A 50 -20.30 -21.67 21.09
CA SER A 50 -19.38 -22.79 20.97
C SER A 50 -19.23 -23.58 22.29
N GLN A 51 -19.22 -22.88 23.45
CA GLN A 51 -19.15 -23.52 24.76
C GLN A 51 -20.39 -24.36 25.04
N MET A 52 -21.55 -23.90 24.56
CA MET A 52 -22.82 -24.63 24.61
C MET A 52 -22.91 -25.79 23.62
N ARG A 53 -21.86 -26.04 22.81
CA ARG A 53 -21.84 -27.06 21.74
C ARG A 53 -22.94 -26.90 20.70
N ALA A 54 -23.38 -25.66 20.48
CA ALA A 54 -24.32 -25.38 19.42
C ALA A 54 -23.71 -25.71 18.05
N SER A 55 -24.56 -26.19 17.14
CA SER A 55 -24.12 -26.65 15.81
C SER A 55 -25.12 -26.29 14.72
N ILE A 56 -24.63 -26.19 13.50
CA ILE A 56 -25.42 -25.89 12.31
C ILE A 56 -25.86 -27.20 11.69
N LYS A 57 -27.17 -27.35 11.47
CA LYS A 57 -27.76 -28.47 10.76
C LYS A 57 -28.14 -28.02 9.35
N THR A 58 -27.30 -28.38 8.37
CA THR A 58 -27.60 -28.17 6.95
C THR A 58 -28.36 -29.37 6.37
N HIS A 59 -29.01 -29.19 5.22
CA HIS A 59 -29.92 -30.19 4.64
C HIS A 59 -29.27 -31.56 4.36
N ASN A 60 -27.96 -31.60 4.06
CA ASN A 60 -27.25 -32.80 3.58
C ASN A 60 -25.92 -33.11 4.32
N GLN A 61 -25.55 -32.39 5.39
CA GLN A 61 -24.26 -32.60 6.06
C GLN A 61 -24.38 -32.97 7.53
N LYS A 62 -23.31 -33.58 8.05
CA LYS A 62 -23.11 -33.75 9.49
C LYS A 62 -23.10 -32.38 10.17
N PRO A 63 -23.56 -32.26 11.43
CA PRO A 63 -23.55 -31.01 12.17
C PRO A 63 -22.19 -30.31 12.10
N LEU A 64 -22.21 -29.02 11.80
CA LEU A 64 -21.02 -28.18 11.78
C LEU A 64 -20.91 -27.40 13.09
N PRO A 65 -19.75 -27.35 13.75
CA PRO A 65 -19.61 -26.56 14.96
C PRO A 65 -19.73 -25.06 14.66
N ILE A 66 -20.38 -24.33 15.56
CA ILE A 66 -20.33 -22.87 15.59
C ILE A 66 -19.01 -22.45 16.24
N ASN A 67 -18.22 -21.67 15.50
CA ASN A 67 -16.96 -21.11 15.96
C ASN A 67 -16.49 -19.95 15.08
N MET A 68 -15.53 -19.18 15.57
CA MET A 68 -14.98 -18.02 14.87
C MET A 68 -13.48 -17.89 15.06
N TYR A 69 -12.76 -17.61 13.96
CA TYR A 69 -11.37 -17.19 13.95
C TYR A 69 -11.29 -15.71 13.57
N ALA A 70 -10.43 -14.95 14.24
CA ALA A 70 -10.28 -13.52 14.03
C ALA A 70 -8.82 -13.06 14.14
N VAL A 71 -8.47 -12.02 13.39
CA VAL A 71 -7.22 -11.25 13.47
C VAL A 71 -7.58 -9.80 13.71
N ASP A 72 -7.30 -9.31 14.89
CA ASP A 72 -7.64 -7.95 15.32
C ASP A 72 -6.38 -7.14 15.59
N LEU A 73 -6.07 -6.23 14.66
CA LEU A 73 -4.84 -5.45 14.68
C LEU A 73 -5.15 -3.98 14.89
N ALA A 74 -4.62 -3.42 15.97
CA ALA A 74 -4.75 -2.00 16.27
C ALA A 74 -3.48 -1.45 16.95
N PRO A 75 -3.18 -0.14 16.82
CA PRO A 75 -2.05 0.49 17.49
C PRO A 75 -2.09 0.33 19.02
N SER A 76 -0.95 0.54 19.68
CA SER A 76 -0.92 0.60 21.16
C SER A 76 -1.80 1.75 21.67
N GLY A 77 -2.47 1.54 22.80
CA GLY A 77 -3.40 2.52 23.38
C GLY A 77 -4.79 2.58 22.71
N PHE A 78 -5.10 1.67 21.78
CA PHE A 78 -6.41 1.59 21.12
C PHE A 78 -7.53 1.04 22.02
N GLY A 79 -7.18 0.34 23.11
CA GLY A 79 -8.15 -0.27 24.04
C GLY A 79 -8.38 -1.77 23.86
N LYS A 80 -7.46 -2.50 23.19
CA LYS A 80 -7.58 -3.95 22.88
C LYS A 80 -7.94 -4.79 24.12
N THR A 81 -7.05 -4.83 25.12
CA THR A 81 -7.24 -5.57 26.37
C THR A 81 -8.43 -5.05 27.18
N LYS A 82 -8.63 -3.72 27.19
CA LYS A 82 -9.76 -3.08 27.89
C LYS A 82 -11.11 -3.56 27.34
N ALA A 83 -11.25 -3.65 26.02
CA ALA A 83 -12.47 -4.12 25.37
C ALA A 83 -12.69 -5.63 25.55
N MET A 84 -11.62 -6.42 25.47
CA MET A 84 -11.70 -7.87 25.69
C MET A 84 -12.16 -8.18 27.11
N ASN A 85 -11.53 -7.57 28.12
CA ASN A 85 -11.91 -7.76 29.52
C ASN A 85 -13.37 -7.36 29.77
N PHE A 86 -13.83 -6.24 29.20
CA PHE A 86 -15.22 -5.83 29.30
C PHE A 86 -16.19 -6.89 28.76
N LEU A 87 -15.88 -7.48 27.61
CA LEU A 87 -16.71 -8.54 27.04
C LEU A 87 -16.70 -9.82 27.89
N GLU A 88 -15.58 -10.16 28.52
CA GLU A 88 -15.46 -11.37 29.34
C GLU A 88 -16.10 -11.22 30.72
N GLU A 89 -15.97 -10.05 31.34
CA GLU A 89 -16.39 -9.77 32.71
C GLU A 89 -17.82 -9.21 32.76
N GLU A 90 -18.11 -8.16 31.97
CA GLU A 90 -19.39 -7.44 32.07
C GLU A 90 -20.47 -8.02 31.14
N VAL A 91 -20.09 -8.50 29.95
CA VAL A 91 -21.05 -9.04 28.99
C VAL A 91 -21.26 -10.54 29.18
N ALA A 92 -20.19 -11.33 29.18
CA ALA A 92 -20.27 -12.79 29.26
C ALA A 92 -20.02 -13.34 30.68
N GLY A 93 -19.74 -12.49 31.68
CA GLY A 93 -19.34 -12.93 33.02
C GLY A 93 -20.36 -13.84 33.70
N LEU A 94 -21.62 -13.41 33.75
CA LEU A 94 -22.72 -14.19 34.34
C LEU A 94 -22.90 -15.54 33.62
N PHE A 95 -22.84 -15.55 32.29
CA PHE A 95 -22.87 -16.79 31.51
C PHE A 95 -21.69 -17.70 31.86
N ASN A 96 -20.47 -17.16 31.91
CA ASN A 96 -19.24 -17.93 32.16
C ASN A 96 -19.27 -18.57 33.56
N GLU A 97 -19.74 -17.84 34.58
CA GLU A 97 -19.88 -18.35 35.96
C GLU A 97 -20.87 -19.51 36.00
N ARG A 98 -22.09 -19.31 35.50
CA ARG A 98 -23.12 -20.37 35.49
C ARG A 98 -22.72 -21.56 34.62
N PHE A 99 -22.08 -21.31 33.47
CA PHE A 99 -21.56 -22.37 32.61
C PHE A 99 -20.55 -23.25 33.37
N LYS A 100 -19.61 -22.62 34.06
CA LYS A 100 -18.52 -23.31 34.77
C LYS A 100 -19.03 -24.06 36.00
N ASP A 101 -19.88 -23.43 36.79
CA ASP A 101 -20.23 -23.93 38.12
C ASP A 101 -21.48 -24.83 38.11
N GLU A 102 -22.36 -24.70 37.11
CA GLU A 102 -23.58 -25.51 36.98
C GLU A 102 -23.56 -26.40 35.74
N LEU A 103 -23.48 -25.81 34.55
CA LEU A 103 -23.74 -26.55 33.31
C LEU A 103 -22.64 -27.55 32.96
N LEU A 104 -21.37 -27.16 33.09
CA LEU A 104 -20.24 -28.01 32.76
C LEU A 104 -20.17 -29.25 33.66
N PRO A 105 -20.32 -29.14 35.00
CA PRO A 105 -20.47 -30.30 35.88
C PRO A 105 -21.64 -31.20 35.48
N TYR A 106 -22.83 -30.62 35.25
CA TYR A 106 -24.02 -31.36 34.83
C TYR A 106 -23.80 -32.14 33.52
N ALA A 107 -23.26 -31.48 32.50
CA ALA A 107 -22.97 -32.09 31.21
C ALA A 107 -21.92 -33.22 31.34
N THR A 108 -20.92 -32.99 32.18
CA THR A 108 -19.85 -33.96 32.46
C THR A 108 -20.42 -35.22 33.10
N GLU A 109 -21.15 -35.11 34.21
CA GLU A 109 -21.74 -36.26 34.90
C GLU A 109 -22.60 -37.09 33.94
N LYS A 110 -23.49 -36.43 33.20
CA LYS A 110 -24.38 -37.07 32.23
C LYS A 110 -23.63 -37.78 31.11
N ASN A 111 -22.57 -37.18 30.58
CA ASN A 111 -21.83 -37.77 29.47
C ASN A 111 -20.87 -38.87 29.94
N LEU A 112 -20.24 -38.74 31.12
CA LEU A 112 -19.43 -39.81 31.70
C LEU A 112 -20.28 -41.06 31.96
N ALA A 113 -21.50 -40.93 32.51
CA ALA A 113 -22.42 -42.06 32.70
C ALA A 113 -22.75 -42.78 31.38
N LYS A 114 -22.97 -42.00 30.32
CA LYS A 114 -23.21 -42.51 28.97
C LYS A 114 -21.99 -43.22 28.39
N LEU A 115 -20.79 -42.69 28.61
CA LEU A 115 -19.53 -43.29 28.17
C LEU A 115 -19.24 -44.58 28.95
N ALA A 116 -19.44 -44.59 30.27
CA ALA A 116 -19.27 -45.75 31.14
C ALA A 116 -20.17 -46.91 30.68
N THR A 117 -21.46 -46.64 30.47
CA THR A 117 -22.41 -47.63 29.94
C THR A 117 -21.98 -48.18 28.58
N ARG A 118 -21.42 -47.34 27.71
CA ARG A 118 -20.93 -47.79 26.40
C ARG A 118 -19.66 -48.65 26.53
N ARG A 119 -18.74 -48.27 27.41
CA ARG A 119 -17.49 -49.00 27.65
C ARG A 119 -17.77 -50.35 28.31
N SER A 120 -18.66 -50.40 29.32
CA SER A 120 -19.02 -51.65 30.01
C SER A 120 -19.60 -52.69 29.06
N ILE A 121 -20.46 -52.29 28.12
CA ILE A 121 -20.98 -53.17 27.06
C ILE A 121 -19.84 -53.69 26.16
N SER A 122 -18.89 -52.82 25.78
CA SER A 122 -17.78 -53.18 24.90
C SER A 122 -16.75 -54.08 25.58
N ASN A 123 -16.48 -53.84 26.87
CA ASN A 123 -15.41 -54.47 27.64
C ASN A 123 -15.91 -55.66 28.47
N SER A 124 -17.23 -55.84 28.59
CA SER A 124 -17.86 -56.83 29.49
C SER A 124 -17.45 -56.64 30.96
N THR A 125 -17.40 -55.38 31.40
CA THR A 125 -17.01 -54.93 32.74
C THR A 125 -18.21 -54.33 33.48
N ASP A 126 -18.06 -54.07 34.78
CA ASP A 126 -19.10 -53.41 35.57
C ASP A 126 -19.19 -51.91 35.16
N PRO A 127 -20.40 -51.35 34.94
CA PRO A 127 -20.58 -49.94 34.63
C PRO A 127 -20.04 -48.97 35.70
N ASP A 128 -20.06 -49.35 36.99
CA ASP A 128 -19.58 -48.52 38.08
C ASP A 128 -18.05 -48.45 38.09
N ASP A 129 -17.37 -49.57 37.81
CA ASP A 129 -15.90 -49.61 37.65
C ASP A 129 -15.44 -48.72 36.47
N GLU A 130 -16.13 -48.81 35.33
CA GLU A 130 -15.84 -47.98 34.15
C GLU A 130 -16.12 -46.48 34.41
N MET A 131 -17.08 -46.17 35.27
CA MET A 131 -17.38 -44.80 35.68
C MET A 131 -16.25 -44.23 36.56
N ASP A 132 -15.76 -44.99 37.53
CA ASP A 132 -14.65 -44.58 38.40
C ASP A 132 -13.37 -44.32 37.58
N ASP A 133 -13.06 -45.20 36.61
CA ASP A 133 -11.95 -45.02 35.69
C ASP A 133 -12.10 -43.76 34.83
N LEU A 134 -13.31 -43.49 34.31
CA LEU A 134 -13.60 -42.28 33.54
C LEU A 134 -13.49 -41.01 34.39
N ILE A 135 -13.91 -41.03 35.65
CA ILE A 135 -13.76 -39.90 36.56
C ILE A 135 -12.27 -39.63 36.84
N ALA A 136 -11.47 -40.69 37.04
CA ALA A 136 -10.03 -40.57 37.22
C ALA A 136 -9.35 -40.00 35.96
N GLU A 137 -9.70 -40.51 34.77
CA GLU A 137 -9.22 -40.04 33.47
C GLU A 137 -9.59 -38.56 33.23
N PHE A 138 -10.81 -38.15 33.59
CA PHE A 138 -11.28 -36.78 33.46
C PHE A 138 -10.52 -35.80 34.38
N LYS A 139 -10.24 -36.21 35.63
CA LYS A 139 -9.46 -35.42 36.58
C LYS A 139 -7.99 -35.31 36.15
N ALA A 140 -7.41 -36.40 35.64
CA ALA A 140 -6.03 -36.43 35.14
C ALA A 140 -5.82 -35.55 33.88
N SER A 141 -6.88 -35.21 33.16
CA SER A 141 -6.83 -34.35 31.98
C SER A 141 -6.72 -32.85 32.29
N GLY A 142 -6.55 -32.45 33.55
CA GLY A 142 -6.36 -31.06 34.00
C GLY A 142 -7.67 -30.34 34.34
N THR A 143 -7.60 -29.07 34.72
CA THR A 143 -8.77 -28.21 34.98
C THR A 143 -9.34 -27.67 33.68
N TRP A 144 -10.61 -27.26 33.69
CA TRP A 144 -11.18 -26.52 32.57
C TRP A 144 -10.61 -25.09 32.53
N LEU A 145 -10.30 -24.61 31.33
CA LEU A 145 -9.84 -23.26 31.07
C LEU A 145 -10.85 -22.53 30.16
N PRO A 146 -11.27 -21.30 30.50
CA PRO A 146 -12.15 -20.51 29.64
C PRO A 146 -11.46 -20.09 28.33
N SER A 147 -10.17 -19.78 28.39
CA SER A 147 -9.28 -19.52 27.25
C SER A 147 -7.81 -19.74 27.63
N PHE A 148 -6.92 -19.73 26.64
CA PHE A 148 -5.47 -19.86 26.79
C PHE A 148 -4.73 -19.06 25.72
N ASP A 149 -3.50 -18.65 25.99
CA ASP A 149 -2.67 -17.77 25.13
C ASP A 149 -1.54 -18.49 24.37
N SER A 150 -1.32 -19.76 24.71
CA SER A 150 -0.28 -20.61 24.15
C SER A 150 -0.58 -22.07 24.44
N ALA A 151 -0.14 -22.98 23.56
CA ALA A 151 -0.29 -24.42 23.79
C ALA A 151 0.65 -25.27 22.94
N THR A 152 1.07 -26.41 23.50
CA THR A 152 1.71 -27.48 22.71
C THR A 152 0.63 -28.39 22.06
N PRO A 153 0.92 -29.09 20.95
CA PRO A 153 -0.05 -30.02 20.36
C PRO A 153 -0.52 -31.13 21.31
N ALA A 154 0.32 -31.56 22.25
CA ALA A 154 -0.05 -32.55 23.25
C ALA A 154 -1.05 -31.98 24.26
N ALA A 155 -0.80 -30.77 24.78
CA ALA A 155 -1.72 -30.08 25.69
C ALA A 155 -3.07 -29.80 25.03
N LEU A 156 -3.08 -29.36 23.76
CA LEU A 156 -4.32 -29.16 22.99
C LEU A 156 -5.15 -30.45 22.87
N LYS A 157 -4.51 -31.59 22.61
CA LYS A 157 -5.20 -32.88 22.49
C LYS A 157 -5.71 -33.38 23.84
N GLN A 158 -4.94 -33.21 24.90
CA GLN A 158 -5.37 -33.53 26.26
C GLN A 158 -6.57 -32.68 26.69
N PHE A 159 -6.52 -31.36 26.47
CA PHE A 159 -7.64 -30.49 26.81
C PHE A 159 -8.87 -30.79 25.95
N ARG A 160 -8.67 -31.04 24.65
CA ARG A 160 -9.73 -31.54 23.76
C ARG A 160 -10.37 -32.83 24.28
N HIS A 161 -9.57 -33.78 24.76
CA HIS A 161 -10.07 -35.03 25.34
C HIS A 161 -10.97 -34.78 26.55
N LYS A 162 -10.53 -33.91 27.47
CA LYS A 162 -11.37 -33.46 28.60
C LYS A 162 -12.71 -32.90 28.14
N LEU A 163 -12.68 -32.03 27.13
CA LEU A 163 -13.89 -31.41 26.58
C LEU A 163 -14.81 -32.44 25.87
N LEU A 164 -14.27 -33.54 25.33
CA LEU A 164 -15.06 -34.64 24.77
C LEU A 164 -15.67 -35.54 25.83
N MET A 165 -14.95 -35.76 26.94
CA MET A 165 -15.47 -36.47 28.11
C MET A 165 -16.61 -35.69 28.76
N ALA A 166 -16.49 -34.36 28.86
CA ALA A 166 -17.58 -33.48 29.29
C ALA A 166 -18.69 -33.34 28.23
N ASP A 167 -18.33 -33.51 26.95
CA ASP A 167 -19.13 -33.18 25.77
C ASP A 167 -19.68 -31.74 25.81
N ALA A 168 -18.96 -30.83 26.47
CA ALA A 168 -19.30 -29.42 26.66
C ALA A 168 -18.02 -28.56 26.48
N GLY A 169 -18.18 -27.24 26.39
CA GLY A 169 -17.07 -26.28 26.28
C GLY A 169 -16.40 -26.26 24.90
N SER A 170 -15.41 -25.40 24.73
CA SER A 170 -14.70 -25.19 23.46
C SER A 170 -13.21 -24.92 23.70
N LEU A 171 -12.40 -25.07 22.66
CA LEU A 171 -11.00 -24.62 22.68
C LEU A 171 -10.96 -23.13 22.31
N ASN A 172 -10.61 -22.25 23.24
CA ASN A 172 -10.58 -20.80 22.98
C ASN A 172 -9.14 -20.29 23.08
N PHE A 173 -8.53 -20.02 21.92
CA PHE A 173 -7.14 -19.61 21.81
C PHE A 173 -7.09 -18.09 21.59
N GLU A 174 -6.57 -17.37 22.58
CA GLU A 174 -6.63 -15.91 22.65
C GLU A 174 -5.20 -15.37 22.82
N ILE A 175 -4.62 -14.90 21.72
CA ILE A 175 -3.21 -14.51 21.68
C ILE A 175 -3.14 -13.00 21.67
N ASP A 176 -2.42 -12.43 22.63
CA ASP A 176 -2.02 -11.02 22.59
C ASP A 176 -0.66 -10.85 21.91
N GLU A 177 -0.44 -9.67 21.34
CA GLU A 177 0.76 -9.30 20.58
C GLU A 177 1.25 -10.39 19.61
N ILE A 178 0.39 -10.75 18.65
CA ILE A 178 0.63 -11.78 17.63
C ILE A 178 1.95 -11.56 16.87
N GLY A 179 2.40 -10.31 16.70
CA GLY A 179 3.69 -10.01 16.09
C GLY A 179 4.87 -10.65 16.82
N ASP A 180 4.77 -10.89 18.13
CA ASP A 180 5.82 -11.54 18.92
C ASP A 180 5.53 -13.03 19.16
N ASN A 181 4.25 -13.40 19.22
CA ASN A 181 3.82 -14.76 19.57
C ASN A 181 3.54 -15.68 18.37
N LEU A 182 3.61 -15.17 17.12
CA LEU A 182 3.32 -15.95 15.92
C LEU A 182 4.24 -17.18 15.77
N THR A 183 5.56 -16.97 15.80
CA THR A 183 6.54 -18.04 15.56
C THR A 183 6.52 -19.09 16.67
N GLY A 184 6.35 -18.66 17.93
CA GLY A 184 6.32 -19.56 19.09
C GLY A 184 5.12 -20.52 19.09
N ASN A 185 4.03 -20.18 18.40
CA ASN A 185 2.78 -20.93 18.41
C ASN A 185 2.44 -21.63 17.08
N GLN A 186 3.40 -21.75 16.15
CA GLN A 186 3.18 -22.35 14.81
C GLN A 186 2.53 -23.75 14.85
N GLU A 187 2.93 -24.61 15.80
CA GLU A 187 2.35 -25.95 15.92
C GLU A 187 0.88 -25.93 16.39
N ALA A 188 0.54 -25.02 17.29
CA ALA A 188 -0.85 -24.81 17.72
C ALA A 188 -1.71 -24.31 16.56
N PHE A 189 -1.22 -23.32 15.79
CA PHE A 189 -1.91 -22.84 14.60
C PHE A 189 -2.15 -23.94 13.57
N SER A 190 -1.20 -24.85 13.38
CA SER A 190 -1.37 -26.01 12.50
C SER A 190 -2.56 -26.88 12.95
N LYS A 191 -2.72 -27.10 14.26
CA LYS A 191 -3.83 -27.89 14.80
C LYS A 191 -5.18 -27.17 14.74
N PHE A 192 -5.17 -25.87 14.95
CA PHE A 192 -6.37 -25.04 14.80
C PHE A 192 -6.88 -25.01 13.35
N LEU A 193 -6.02 -25.11 12.34
CA LEU A 193 -6.47 -25.24 10.94
C LEU A 193 -7.26 -26.53 10.70
N GLU A 194 -6.83 -27.65 11.29
CA GLU A 194 -7.53 -28.94 11.18
C GLU A 194 -8.91 -28.88 11.87
N LEU A 195 -8.98 -28.21 13.02
CA LEU A 195 -10.18 -28.17 13.86
C LEU A 195 -11.29 -27.26 13.33
N TYR A 196 -10.99 -26.15 12.64
CA TYR A 196 -11.98 -25.11 12.33
C TYR A 196 -13.25 -25.62 11.61
N ASP A 197 -13.08 -26.43 10.55
CA ASP A 197 -14.18 -26.77 9.65
C ASP A 197 -15.19 -27.70 10.32
N LYS A 198 -14.70 -28.80 10.92
CA LYS A 198 -15.53 -29.90 11.44
C LYS A 198 -15.32 -30.19 12.93
N GLY A 199 -14.44 -29.47 13.61
CA GLY A 199 -14.07 -29.73 15.01
C GLY A 199 -13.28 -31.03 15.21
N LYS A 200 -12.63 -31.55 14.16
CA LYS A 200 -11.97 -32.86 14.18
C LYS A 200 -10.47 -32.71 13.94
N ILE A 201 -9.70 -33.52 14.65
CA ILE A 201 -8.25 -33.63 14.50
C ILE A 201 -7.86 -35.09 14.63
N LYS A 202 -6.77 -35.51 13.98
CA LYS A 202 -6.23 -36.86 14.15
C LYS A 202 -5.29 -36.92 15.35
N GLU A 203 -5.33 -38.04 16.07
CA GLU A 203 -4.39 -38.31 17.15
C GLU A 203 -2.97 -38.52 16.63
N SER A 204 -1.98 -38.08 17.42
CA SER A 204 -0.57 -38.33 17.08
C SER A 204 -0.20 -39.70 17.62
N LEU A 205 0.44 -40.54 16.80
CA LEU A 205 0.88 -41.85 17.25
C LEU A 205 2.19 -41.71 18.03
N THR A 206 2.12 -41.66 19.36
CA THR A 206 3.27 -41.62 20.26
C THR A 206 3.51 -42.98 20.91
N LYS A 207 4.74 -43.30 21.32
CA LYS A 207 5.04 -44.55 22.05
C LYS A 207 4.30 -44.54 23.40
N ASN A 208 3.58 -45.61 23.70
CA ASN A 208 2.86 -45.74 24.98
C ASN A 208 3.88 -46.10 26.08
N THR A 209 4.09 -45.23 27.07
CA THR A 209 5.01 -45.44 28.20
C THR A 209 4.30 -45.13 29.52
N LYS A 210 4.92 -45.48 30.66
CA LYS A 210 4.36 -45.12 31.99
C LYS A 210 4.17 -43.61 32.14
N ASP A 211 5.08 -42.82 31.58
CA ASP A 211 5.06 -41.35 31.64
C ASP A 211 4.21 -40.71 30.53
N ASN A 212 3.89 -41.46 29.47
CA ASN A 212 3.05 -41.02 28.33
C ASN A 212 2.05 -42.12 27.98
N GLN A 213 1.01 -42.23 28.81
CA GLN A 213 -0.10 -43.13 28.53
C GLN A 213 -0.98 -42.54 27.44
N ARG A 214 -1.32 -43.35 26.43
CA ARG A 214 -2.29 -42.94 25.41
C ARG A 214 -3.68 -42.85 26.04
N LEU A 215 -4.33 -41.71 25.87
CA LEU A 215 -5.72 -41.49 26.26
C LEU A 215 -6.64 -42.40 25.45
N THR A 216 -7.76 -42.79 26.05
CA THR A 216 -8.74 -43.61 25.36
C THR A 216 -9.41 -42.79 24.26
N HIS A 217 -9.50 -43.33 23.04
CA HIS A 217 -10.05 -42.55 21.94
C HIS A 217 -11.55 -42.27 22.13
N ILE A 218 -11.93 -40.99 22.14
CA ILE A 218 -13.32 -40.55 22.10
C ILE A 218 -13.58 -39.89 20.75
N GLU A 219 -14.48 -40.49 19.97
CA GLU A 219 -14.93 -39.88 18.72
C GLU A 219 -15.85 -38.70 19.01
N GLY A 220 -15.53 -37.54 18.42
CA GLY A 220 -16.37 -36.36 18.53
C GLY A 220 -15.79 -35.14 17.82
N GLN A 221 -16.59 -34.09 17.80
CA GLN A 221 -16.20 -32.76 17.31
C GLN A 221 -15.96 -31.86 18.51
N THR A 222 -14.99 -30.96 18.44
CA THR A 222 -14.74 -29.94 19.46
C THR A 222 -14.72 -28.58 18.77
N PRO A 223 -15.68 -27.68 19.05
CA PRO A 223 -15.62 -26.30 18.60
C PRO A 223 -14.34 -25.63 19.08
N CYS A 224 -13.78 -24.77 18.25
CA CYS A 224 -12.54 -24.06 18.56
C CYS A 224 -12.60 -22.63 18.03
N ASN A 225 -12.30 -21.66 18.88
CA ASN A 225 -12.24 -20.24 18.53
C ASN A 225 -10.81 -19.74 18.64
N LEU A 226 -10.46 -18.77 17.80
CA LEU A 226 -9.15 -18.14 17.78
C LEU A 226 -9.31 -16.64 17.63
N ILE A 227 -8.65 -15.85 18.46
CA ILE A 227 -8.45 -14.43 18.20
C ILE A 227 -6.97 -14.09 18.38
N MET A 228 -6.45 -13.32 17.43
CA MET A 228 -5.07 -12.85 17.42
C MET A 228 -5.08 -11.33 17.53
N PHE A 229 -4.72 -10.80 18.69
CA PHE A 229 -4.52 -9.38 18.90
C PHE A 229 -3.10 -8.97 18.58
N GLY A 230 -2.90 -7.74 18.12
CA GLY A 230 -1.56 -7.17 18.00
C GLY A 230 -1.56 -5.79 17.39
N SER A 231 -0.38 -5.26 17.12
CA SER A 231 -0.23 -4.02 16.37
C SER A 231 0.14 -4.30 14.90
N PRO A 232 -0.45 -3.57 13.93
CA PRO A 232 -0.03 -3.68 12.54
C PRO A 232 1.47 -3.39 12.36
N ALA A 233 2.03 -2.48 13.16
CA ALA A 233 3.44 -2.10 13.08
C ALA A 233 4.39 -3.24 13.50
N SER A 234 4.05 -4.01 14.55
CA SER A 234 4.88 -5.14 15.01
C SER A 234 4.81 -6.34 14.07
N LEU A 235 3.62 -6.62 13.53
CA LEU A 235 3.40 -7.77 12.65
C LEU A 235 3.92 -7.54 11.23
N MET A 236 3.88 -6.29 10.76
CA MET A 236 4.20 -5.93 9.38
C MET A 236 5.50 -5.13 9.34
N ASP A 237 6.62 -5.73 9.71
CA ASP A 237 7.92 -5.05 9.81
C ASP A 237 8.79 -5.13 8.53
N GLY A 238 8.30 -5.81 7.48
CA GLY A 238 9.04 -6.15 6.27
C GLY A 238 10.05 -7.27 6.47
N GLY A 239 10.07 -7.91 7.64
CA GLY A 239 10.97 -8.97 8.02
C GLY A 239 10.32 -10.36 7.98
N LYS A 240 10.97 -11.31 8.64
CA LYS A 240 10.56 -12.72 8.69
C LYS A 240 9.16 -12.92 9.31
N LYS A 241 8.78 -12.08 10.28
CA LYS A 241 7.48 -12.15 10.95
C LYS A 241 6.33 -11.88 9.97
N GLU A 242 6.47 -10.83 9.14
CA GLU A 242 5.50 -10.51 8.09
C GLU A 242 5.40 -11.66 7.08
N GLU A 243 6.53 -12.22 6.63
CA GLU A 243 6.58 -13.38 5.73
C GLU A 243 5.88 -14.63 6.32
N GLU A 244 6.15 -14.95 7.58
CA GLU A 244 5.50 -16.08 8.29
C GLU A 244 3.99 -15.85 8.43
N PHE A 245 3.56 -14.62 8.67
CA PHE A 245 2.14 -14.26 8.77
C PHE A 245 1.41 -14.42 7.43
N PHE A 246 2.00 -13.95 6.32
CA PHE A 246 1.44 -14.15 4.99
C PHE A 246 1.40 -15.63 4.60
N THR A 247 2.44 -16.39 4.93
CA THR A 247 2.45 -17.84 4.75
C THR A 247 1.32 -18.52 5.55
N MET A 248 1.05 -18.06 6.77
CA MET A 248 -0.07 -18.55 7.58
C MET A 248 -1.42 -18.25 6.91
N LEU A 249 -1.60 -17.03 6.39
CA LEU A 249 -2.80 -16.64 5.64
C LEU A 249 -3.04 -17.55 4.43
N GLU A 250 -2.00 -17.78 3.62
CA GLU A 250 -2.02 -18.66 2.45
C GLU A 250 -2.37 -20.11 2.78
N LYS A 251 -1.81 -20.66 3.87
CA LYS A 251 -2.10 -22.04 4.34
C LYS A 251 -3.56 -22.26 4.74
N GLY A 252 -4.34 -21.19 4.87
CA GLY A 252 -5.79 -21.27 5.01
C GLY A 252 -6.37 -20.46 6.17
N TYR A 253 -5.60 -19.57 6.79
CA TYR A 253 -6.15 -18.61 7.74
C TYR A 253 -6.92 -17.48 7.03
N ALA A 254 -6.51 -17.05 5.83
CA ALA A 254 -7.23 -16.01 5.07
C ALA A 254 -8.71 -16.35 4.86
N ARG A 255 -9.00 -17.61 4.49
CA ARG A 255 -10.38 -18.08 4.28
C ARG A 255 -11.19 -18.31 5.57
N ARG A 256 -10.55 -18.35 6.74
CA ARG A 256 -11.21 -18.71 8.02
C ARG A 256 -11.33 -17.53 8.99
N CYS A 257 -10.39 -16.59 8.91
CA CYS A 257 -10.36 -15.43 9.78
C CYS A 257 -11.31 -14.32 9.31
N LEU A 258 -11.93 -13.66 10.28
CA LEU A 258 -12.38 -12.28 10.17
C LEU A 258 -11.23 -11.33 10.61
N PHE A 259 -11.28 -10.09 10.16
CA PHE A 259 -10.20 -9.12 10.27
C PHE A 259 -10.74 -7.79 10.76
N GLY A 260 -10.38 -7.37 11.96
CA GLY A 260 -10.65 -6.03 12.48
C GLY A 260 -9.35 -5.22 12.50
N ILE A 261 -9.16 -4.31 11.54
CA ILE A 261 -7.87 -3.61 11.38
C ILE A 261 -8.06 -2.11 11.52
N ALA A 262 -7.43 -1.54 12.53
CA ALA A 262 -7.35 -0.11 12.73
C ALA A 262 -5.94 0.41 12.40
N LYS A 263 -5.86 1.48 11.60
CA LYS A 263 -4.58 2.13 11.23
C LYS A 263 -4.15 3.19 12.25
N SER A 264 -5.10 3.81 12.92
CA SER A 264 -4.87 4.88 13.89
C SER A 264 -5.93 4.81 15.00
N VAL A 265 -5.60 5.41 16.14
CA VAL A 265 -6.59 5.68 17.19
C VAL A 265 -7.34 6.94 16.77
N ASN A 266 -8.65 6.87 16.61
CA ASN A 266 -9.46 8.05 16.28
C ASN A 266 -10.21 8.50 17.53
N ARG A 267 -9.70 9.56 18.16
CA ARG A 267 -10.31 10.16 19.35
C ARG A 267 -11.04 11.42 18.94
N ASN A 268 -12.28 11.57 19.37
CA ASN A 268 -12.98 12.84 19.26
C ASN A 268 -12.41 13.81 20.30
N LEU A 269 -11.55 14.73 19.85
CA LEU A 269 -10.88 15.72 20.69
C LEU A 269 -11.76 16.94 20.99
N ASP A 270 -12.92 17.06 20.35
CA ASP A 270 -13.82 18.21 20.47
C ASP A 270 -14.84 18.06 21.62
N MET A 271 -14.85 16.92 22.30
CA MET A 271 -15.75 16.67 23.44
C MET A 271 -15.28 17.40 24.71
N THR A 272 -16.19 18.14 25.34
CA THR A 272 -15.99 18.73 26.68
C THR A 272 -15.90 17.66 27.77
N ALA A 273 -15.32 18.01 28.93
CA ALA A 273 -15.23 17.10 30.07
C ALA A 273 -16.61 16.62 30.55
N GLU A 274 -17.62 17.50 30.52
CA GLU A 274 -19.01 17.18 30.82
C GLU A 274 -19.60 16.19 29.81
N GLU A 275 -19.35 16.35 28.51
CA GLU A 275 -19.81 15.40 27.49
C GLU A 275 -19.14 14.04 27.62
N ILE A 276 -17.84 14.01 27.96
CA ILE A 276 -17.12 12.76 28.24
C ILE A 276 -17.70 12.07 29.48
N TYR A 277 -17.98 12.82 30.56
CA TYR A 277 -18.61 12.28 31.75
C TYR A 277 -20.02 11.73 31.46
N GLN A 278 -20.86 12.48 30.74
CA GLN A 278 -22.21 12.03 30.37
C GLN A 278 -22.19 10.80 29.45
N ARG A 279 -21.21 10.73 28.53
CA ARG A 279 -20.97 9.53 27.70
C ARG A 279 -20.60 8.32 28.55
N ASN A 280 -19.70 8.49 29.52
CA ASN A 280 -19.21 7.40 30.38
C ASN A 280 -20.23 6.94 31.44
N VAL A 281 -21.16 7.83 31.83
CA VAL A 281 -22.19 7.56 32.86
C VAL A 281 -23.58 7.37 32.25
N SER A 282 -23.66 7.13 30.93
CA SER A 282 -24.91 6.89 30.22
C SER A 282 -25.65 5.67 30.79
N LYS A 283 -26.64 5.91 31.66
CA LYS A 283 -27.42 4.87 32.36
C LYS A 283 -28.07 3.88 31.38
N GLN A 284 -28.61 4.40 30.28
CA GLN A 284 -29.27 3.59 29.24
C GLN A 284 -28.32 2.59 28.55
N SER A 285 -27.02 2.89 28.51
CA SER A 285 -26.03 1.97 27.94
C SER A 285 -25.67 0.87 28.93
N LEU A 286 -25.54 1.20 30.21
CA LEU A 286 -25.25 0.23 31.28
C LEU A 286 -26.43 -0.73 31.49
N GLU A 287 -27.66 -0.20 31.56
CA GLU A 287 -28.90 -1.00 31.67
C GLU A 287 -28.99 -2.05 30.55
N PHE A 288 -28.66 -1.69 29.31
CA PHE A 288 -28.64 -2.64 28.19
C PHE A 288 -27.59 -3.73 28.32
N ILE A 289 -26.39 -3.40 28.83
CA ILE A 289 -25.33 -4.39 29.03
C ILE A 289 -25.75 -5.37 30.12
N GLU A 290 -26.33 -4.89 31.21
CA GLU A 290 -26.88 -5.73 32.28
C GLU A 290 -28.00 -6.65 31.77
N GLU A 291 -29.01 -6.10 31.08
CA GLU A 291 -30.10 -6.89 30.47
C GLU A 291 -29.57 -7.95 29.49
N PHE A 292 -28.56 -7.60 28.68
CA PHE A 292 -27.98 -8.54 27.73
C PHE A 292 -27.12 -9.61 28.43
N ALA A 293 -26.40 -9.27 29.50
CA ALA A 293 -25.67 -10.24 30.31
C ALA A 293 -26.62 -11.24 30.99
N GLU A 294 -27.79 -10.78 31.46
CA GLU A 294 -28.86 -11.66 31.95
C GLU A 294 -29.41 -12.56 30.85
N GLN A 295 -29.63 -12.05 29.63
CA GLN A 295 -30.01 -12.87 28.48
C GLN A 295 -28.96 -13.97 28.21
N LEU A 296 -27.66 -13.64 28.25
CA LEU A 296 -26.62 -14.64 28.07
C LEU A 296 -26.61 -15.66 29.22
N LEU A 297 -26.84 -15.23 30.47
CA LEU A 297 -26.97 -16.13 31.64
C LEU A 297 -28.08 -17.17 31.44
N GLU A 298 -29.22 -16.80 30.84
CA GLU A 298 -30.30 -17.74 30.52
C GLU A 298 -29.86 -18.79 29.50
N LEU A 299 -28.96 -18.45 28.57
CA LEU A 299 -28.43 -19.41 27.59
C LEU A 299 -27.54 -20.48 28.24
N ALA A 300 -27.01 -20.27 29.45
CA ALA A 300 -26.25 -21.28 30.21
C ALA A 300 -27.14 -22.37 30.84
N ASP A 301 -28.30 -22.65 30.25
CA ASP A 301 -29.23 -23.68 30.72
C ASP A 301 -29.06 -25.01 29.96
N PRO A 302 -29.21 -26.18 30.61
CA PRO A 302 -29.21 -27.48 29.96
C PRO A 302 -30.18 -27.64 28.78
N LEU A 303 -31.25 -26.85 28.69
CA LEU A 303 -32.19 -26.81 27.56
C LEU A 303 -31.57 -26.26 26.28
N HIS A 304 -30.57 -25.39 26.38
CA HIS A 304 -29.91 -24.75 25.24
C HIS A 304 -28.62 -25.47 24.82
N TYR A 305 -28.14 -26.41 25.64
CA TYR A 305 -26.96 -27.23 25.39
C TYR A 305 -27.14 -28.18 24.20
N LYS A 306 -26.13 -28.23 23.32
CA LYS A 306 -26.09 -29.03 22.06
C LYS A 306 -27.23 -28.72 21.09
N ARG A 307 -27.74 -27.50 21.13
CA ARG A 307 -28.78 -27.07 20.19
C ARG A 307 -28.29 -27.17 18.75
N GLN A 308 -29.12 -27.73 17.89
CA GLN A 308 -28.91 -27.75 16.44
C GLN A 308 -29.73 -26.63 15.82
N ILE A 309 -29.05 -25.68 15.18
CA ILE A 309 -29.67 -24.55 14.48
C ILE A 309 -29.83 -24.95 13.03
N ALA A 310 -31.09 -25.05 12.58
CA ALA A 310 -31.41 -25.47 11.22
C ALA A 310 -31.10 -24.35 10.22
N LEU A 311 -30.55 -24.73 9.07
CA LEU A 311 -30.49 -23.88 7.88
C LEU A 311 -31.54 -24.43 6.89
N ASP A 312 -32.67 -23.73 6.82
CA ASP A 312 -33.82 -24.11 5.99
C ASP A 312 -33.54 -23.81 4.51
N TYR A 313 -34.40 -24.33 3.63
CA TYR A 313 -34.19 -24.26 2.18
C TYR A 313 -34.06 -22.82 1.66
N GLU A 314 -34.93 -21.90 2.10
CA GLU A 314 -34.93 -20.51 1.60
C GLU A 314 -33.65 -19.78 1.99
N GLU A 315 -33.21 -19.92 3.25
CA GLU A 315 -31.95 -19.35 3.73
C GLU A 315 -30.72 -20.03 3.14
N GLU A 316 -30.76 -21.33 2.82
CA GLU A 316 -29.70 -22.01 2.08
C GLU A 316 -29.56 -21.43 0.66
N ILE A 317 -30.67 -21.12 -0.02
CA ILE A 317 -30.63 -20.44 -1.32
C ILE A 317 -30.00 -19.05 -1.19
N LEU A 318 -30.38 -18.25 -0.19
CA LEU A 318 -29.76 -16.95 0.08
C LEU A 318 -28.23 -17.09 0.29
N ARG A 319 -27.81 -18.07 1.09
CA ARG A 319 -26.39 -18.36 1.34
C ARG A 319 -25.65 -18.79 0.07
N ILE A 320 -26.29 -19.60 -0.79
CA ILE A 320 -25.73 -20.01 -2.09
C ILE A 320 -25.57 -18.80 -3.02
N GLU A 321 -26.55 -17.92 -3.11
CA GLU A 321 -26.45 -16.72 -3.94
C GLU A 321 -25.34 -15.76 -3.45
N TYR A 322 -25.17 -15.63 -2.12
CA TYR A 322 -24.04 -14.90 -1.56
C TYR A 322 -22.68 -15.53 -1.91
N ASP A 323 -22.56 -16.86 -1.88
CA ASP A 323 -21.36 -17.58 -2.33
C ASP A 323 -21.06 -17.36 -3.82
N LEU A 324 -22.08 -17.42 -4.68
CA LEU A 324 -21.94 -17.11 -6.10
C LEU A 324 -21.50 -15.66 -6.32
N TRP A 325 -22.04 -14.71 -5.54
CA TRP A 325 -21.63 -13.31 -5.60
C TRP A 325 -20.16 -13.11 -5.19
N CYS A 326 -19.71 -13.84 -4.16
CA CYS A 326 -18.30 -13.85 -3.77
C CYS A 326 -17.40 -14.40 -4.87
N LYS A 327 -17.78 -15.52 -5.49
CA LYS A 327 -17.03 -16.12 -6.60
C LYS A 327 -16.95 -15.22 -7.83
N ASP A 328 -18.05 -14.57 -8.21
CA ASP A 328 -18.06 -13.60 -9.32
C ASP A 328 -17.03 -12.49 -9.09
N ARG A 329 -16.95 -11.94 -7.87
CA ARG A 329 -15.96 -10.91 -7.50
C ARG A 329 -14.53 -11.45 -7.45
N ALA A 330 -14.34 -12.71 -7.06
CA ALA A 330 -13.02 -13.33 -7.03
C ALA A 330 -12.45 -13.54 -8.45
N GLU A 331 -13.30 -13.84 -9.44
CA GLU A 331 -12.88 -13.99 -10.85
C GLU A 331 -12.45 -12.66 -11.49
N GLU A 332 -12.97 -11.53 -11.01
CA GLU A 332 -12.55 -10.19 -11.43
C GLU A 332 -11.18 -9.79 -10.84
N MET A 333 -10.65 -10.54 -9.86
CA MET A 333 -9.35 -10.27 -9.24
C MET A 333 -8.20 -10.92 -10.02
N SER A 334 -7.04 -10.28 -9.96
CA SER A 334 -5.78 -10.82 -10.50
C SER A 334 -5.50 -12.24 -9.99
N GLU A 335 -5.07 -13.13 -10.88
CA GLU A 335 -4.62 -14.49 -10.51
C GLU A 335 -3.45 -14.49 -9.52
N PHE A 336 -2.68 -13.40 -9.51
CA PHE A 336 -1.55 -13.20 -8.59
C PHE A 336 -1.99 -12.78 -7.18
N ASP A 337 -3.24 -12.35 -6.99
CA ASP A 337 -3.80 -11.98 -5.68
C ASP A 337 -4.35 -13.20 -4.92
N VAL A 338 -3.58 -14.29 -4.85
CA VAL A 338 -4.00 -15.62 -4.36
C VAL A 338 -4.72 -15.54 -3.01
N VAL A 339 -4.13 -14.85 -2.03
CA VAL A 339 -4.70 -14.74 -0.68
C VAL A 339 -6.03 -13.99 -0.66
N LYS A 340 -6.12 -12.91 -1.44
CA LYS A 340 -7.31 -12.06 -1.55
C LYS A 340 -8.45 -12.82 -2.23
N ARG A 341 -8.14 -13.57 -3.30
CA ARG A 341 -9.09 -14.46 -3.98
C ARG A 341 -9.63 -15.54 -3.04
N ILE A 342 -8.74 -16.25 -2.35
CA ILE A 342 -9.11 -17.30 -1.40
C ILE A 342 -9.99 -16.75 -0.26
N GLU A 343 -9.67 -15.57 0.28
CA GLU A 343 -10.52 -14.91 1.29
C GLU A 343 -11.92 -14.62 0.74
N MET A 344 -12.00 -13.97 -0.44
CA MET A 344 -13.24 -13.61 -1.11
C MET A 344 -14.14 -14.83 -1.34
N GLU A 345 -13.60 -15.90 -1.94
CA GLU A 345 -14.34 -17.13 -2.27
C GLU A 345 -14.96 -17.85 -1.05
N HIS A 346 -14.43 -17.61 0.15
CA HIS A 346 -14.83 -18.34 1.36
C HIS A 346 -15.61 -17.48 2.38
N ARG A 347 -15.92 -16.23 2.05
CA ARG A 347 -16.73 -15.33 2.91
C ARG A 347 -18.05 -15.94 3.35
N TRP A 348 -18.72 -16.69 2.48
CA TRP A 348 -19.99 -17.35 2.78
C TRP A 348 -19.91 -18.30 3.98
N PHE A 349 -18.78 -18.97 4.18
CA PHE A 349 -18.64 -19.96 5.25
C PHE A 349 -18.48 -19.27 6.61
N LYS A 350 -17.72 -18.17 6.63
CA LYS A 350 -17.61 -17.27 7.80
C LYS A 350 -18.97 -16.65 8.14
N ALA A 351 -19.70 -16.16 7.13
CA ALA A 351 -21.04 -15.60 7.30
C ALA A 351 -22.04 -16.62 7.86
N MET A 352 -22.05 -17.85 7.35
CA MET A 352 -22.95 -18.90 7.84
C MET A 352 -22.69 -19.26 9.31
N LYS A 353 -21.41 -19.39 9.72
CA LYS A 353 -21.06 -19.66 11.11
C LYS A 353 -21.47 -18.51 12.04
N LEU A 354 -21.23 -17.27 11.63
CA LEU A 354 -21.62 -16.09 12.40
C LEU A 354 -23.15 -15.88 12.44
N ALA A 355 -23.87 -16.18 11.37
CA ALA A 355 -25.33 -16.14 11.35
C ALA A 355 -25.93 -17.16 12.32
N ALA A 356 -25.31 -18.35 12.42
CA ALA A 356 -25.68 -19.35 13.42
C ALA A 356 -25.39 -18.89 14.84
N THR A 357 -24.27 -18.18 15.07
CA THR A 357 -24.01 -17.51 16.35
C THR A 357 -25.14 -16.57 16.71
N TYR A 358 -25.54 -15.66 15.82
CA TYR A 358 -26.64 -14.73 16.09
C TYR A 358 -27.95 -15.44 16.38
N ALA A 359 -28.30 -16.46 15.58
CA ALA A 359 -29.49 -17.27 15.85
C ALA A 359 -29.43 -17.96 17.23
N PHE A 360 -28.25 -18.43 17.67
CA PHE A 360 -28.08 -18.99 19.00
C PHE A 360 -28.36 -17.96 20.10
N ILE A 361 -27.73 -16.78 19.99
CA ILE A 361 -27.82 -15.70 20.97
C ILE A 361 -29.26 -15.18 21.09
N GLU A 362 -29.98 -15.10 19.98
CA GLU A 362 -31.41 -14.72 19.96
C GLU A 362 -32.35 -15.85 20.43
N GLY A 363 -31.84 -17.04 20.76
CA GLY A 363 -32.67 -18.19 21.15
C GLY A 363 -33.45 -18.80 19.98
N ASN A 364 -33.09 -18.51 18.73
CA ASN A 364 -33.73 -19.02 17.53
C ASN A 364 -33.33 -20.47 17.19
N ALA A 365 -34.29 -21.27 16.71
CA ALA A 365 -34.05 -22.67 16.34
C ALA A 365 -33.48 -22.82 14.92
N LYS A 366 -33.53 -21.76 14.13
CA LYS A 366 -33.12 -21.72 12.74
C LYS A 366 -32.39 -20.42 12.43
N ILE A 367 -31.49 -20.49 11.44
CA ILE A 367 -30.86 -19.31 10.87
C ILE A 367 -31.90 -18.63 9.99
N THR A 368 -32.18 -17.35 10.24
CA THR A 368 -33.08 -16.54 9.41
C THR A 368 -32.32 -15.77 8.34
N ALA A 369 -33.04 -15.30 7.31
CA ALA A 369 -32.47 -14.38 6.32
C ALA A 369 -31.84 -13.13 6.99
N THR A 370 -32.47 -12.58 8.03
CA THR A 370 -31.93 -11.45 8.79
C THR A 370 -30.59 -11.81 9.46
N ASN A 371 -30.47 -12.99 10.08
CA ASN A 371 -29.19 -13.42 10.66
C ASN A 371 -28.08 -13.53 9.60
N LEU A 372 -28.43 -14.02 8.40
CA LEU A 372 -27.49 -14.11 7.27
C LEU A 372 -27.03 -12.72 6.80
N TYR A 373 -27.96 -11.78 6.55
CA TYR A 373 -27.59 -10.42 6.18
C TYR A 373 -26.73 -9.73 7.24
N ASN A 374 -27.08 -9.91 8.52
CA ASN A 374 -26.31 -9.42 9.66
C ASN A 374 -24.87 -9.95 9.69
N ALA A 375 -24.70 -11.24 9.45
CA ALA A 375 -23.37 -11.85 9.39
C ALA A 375 -22.59 -11.43 8.14
N ILE A 376 -23.27 -11.28 6.99
CA ILE A 376 -22.67 -10.78 5.75
C ILE A 376 -22.12 -9.37 5.95
N ALA A 377 -22.83 -8.49 6.67
CA ALA A 377 -22.37 -7.13 6.95
C ALA A 377 -21.00 -7.13 7.66
N VAL A 378 -20.83 -7.95 8.70
CA VAL A 378 -19.56 -8.07 9.44
C VAL A 378 -18.46 -8.69 8.56
N VAL A 379 -18.80 -9.70 7.74
CA VAL A 379 -17.84 -10.38 6.87
C VAL A 379 -17.34 -9.46 5.75
N GLU A 380 -18.22 -8.63 5.17
CA GLU A 380 -17.84 -7.66 4.14
C GLU A 380 -17.01 -6.51 4.71
N ASP A 381 -17.37 -5.99 5.89
CA ASP A 381 -16.58 -4.98 6.64
C ASP A 381 -15.19 -5.53 7.02
N SER A 382 -15.14 -6.78 7.48
CA SER A 382 -13.90 -7.52 7.69
C SER A 382 -13.09 -7.67 6.40
N GLY A 383 -13.74 -7.94 5.27
CA GLY A 383 -13.11 -8.09 3.97
C GLY A 383 -12.45 -6.79 3.51
N ALA A 384 -13.09 -5.65 3.74
CA ALA A 384 -12.53 -4.32 3.47
C ALA A 384 -11.31 -4.04 4.35
N SER A 385 -11.38 -4.39 5.64
CA SER A 385 -10.24 -4.30 6.55
C SER A 385 -9.06 -5.15 6.08
N PHE A 386 -9.32 -6.39 5.66
CA PHE A 386 -8.30 -7.29 5.12
C PHE A 386 -7.62 -6.73 3.88
N GLN A 387 -8.37 -6.14 2.95
CA GLN A 387 -7.76 -5.48 1.78
C GLN A 387 -6.83 -4.34 2.19
N GLY A 388 -7.22 -3.55 3.19
CA GLY A 388 -6.38 -2.48 3.75
C GLY A 388 -5.05 -2.99 4.35
N LEU A 389 -5.00 -4.25 4.79
CA LEU A 389 -3.77 -4.92 5.23
C LEU A 389 -2.85 -5.26 4.06
N LEU A 390 -3.42 -5.77 2.96
CA LEU A 390 -2.68 -6.22 1.78
C LEU A 390 -2.11 -5.05 0.95
N THR A 391 -2.81 -3.92 0.88
CA THR A 391 -2.43 -2.77 0.04
C THR A 391 -1.44 -1.82 0.70
N ARG A 392 -0.58 -2.31 1.60
CA ARG A 392 0.34 -1.45 2.34
C ARG A 392 1.54 -1.02 1.49
N ASP A 393 2.01 0.21 1.71
CA ASP A 393 3.26 0.69 1.13
C ASP A 393 4.41 -0.26 1.48
N ARG A 394 5.09 -0.76 0.44
CA ARG A 394 6.31 -1.57 0.61
C ARG A 394 7.41 -0.73 1.27
N PRO A 395 8.41 -1.35 1.93
CA PRO A 395 9.48 -0.61 2.63
C PRO A 395 10.16 0.48 1.79
N TYR A 396 10.44 0.20 0.51
CA TYR A 396 11.06 1.19 -0.39
C TYR A 396 10.13 2.37 -0.74
N VAL A 397 8.81 2.16 -0.79
CA VAL A 397 7.82 3.23 -1.00
C VAL A 397 7.80 4.16 0.22
N LYS A 398 7.78 3.58 1.42
CA LYS A 398 7.85 4.34 2.68
C LYS A 398 9.14 5.14 2.77
N LEU A 399 10.27 4.54 2.38
CA LEU A 399 11.57 5.24 2.33
C LEU A 399 11.53 6.44 1.37
N ALA A 400 10.99 6.27 0.17
CA ALA A 400 10.87 7.36 -0.80
C ALA A 400 9.98 8.50 -0.28
N LYS A 401 8.81 8.17 0.30
CA LYS A 401 7.91 9.15 0.91
C LYS A 401 8.56 9.86 2.11
N TYR A 402 9.27 9.14 2.97
CA TYR A 402 10.01 9.71 4.09
C TYR A 402 11.05 10.71 3.59
N LEU A 403 11.94 10.28 2.69
CA LEU A 403 12.98 11.14 2.13
C LEU A 403 12.39 12.36 1.42
N GLY A 404 11.31 12.20 0.66
CA GLY A 404 10.63 13.28 -0.06
C GLY A 404 9.91 14.29 0.85
N GLY A 405 9.58 13.89 2.09
CA GLY A 405 8.99 14.76 3.12
C GLY A 405 10.01 15.39 4.07
N THR A 406 11.21 14.82 4.20
CA THR A 406 12.25 15.34 5.09
C THR A 406 12.93 16.57 4.49
N THR A 407 13.02 17.66 5.27
CA THR A 407 13.58 18.93 4.80
C THR A 407 15.11 18.99 4.86
N ARG A 408 15.72 18.20 5.75
CA ARG A 408 17.18 18.15 5.97
C ARG A 408 17.81 16.91 5.32
N PRO A 409 19.09 16.97 4.92
CA PRO A 409 19.84 15.75 4.60
C PRO A 409 19.89 14.80 5.80
N VAL A 410 19.79 13.50 5.54
CA VAL A 410 19.88 12.44 6.53
C VAL A 410 20.96 11.43 6.16
N THR A 411 21.61 10.86 7.15
CA THR A 411 22.63 9.83 6.98
C THR A 411 22.02 8.43 7.03
N GLN A 412 22.78 7.42 6.57
CA GLN A 412 22.41 6.01 6.72
C GLN A 412 22.17 5.60 8.18
N VAL A 413 22.86 6.23 9.14
CA VAL A 413 22.72 5.93 10.57
C VAL A 413 21.38 6.43 11.08
N GLU A 414 21.03 7.68 10.76
CA GLU A 414 19.73 8.27 11.14
C GLU A 414 18.56 7.50 10.51
N LEU A 415 18.67 7.03 9.26
CA LEU A 415 17.64 6.19 8.67
C LEU A 415 17.42 4.88 9.43
N VAL A 416 18.48 4.28 9.98
CA VAL A 416 18.34 3.05 10.79
C VAL A 416 17.66 3.34 12.13
N GLU A 417 17.90 4.51 12.72
CA GLU A 417 17.28 4.95 13.98
C GLU A 417 15.81 5.36 13.78
N ASP A 418 15.53 6.14 12.73
CA ASP A 418 14.21 6.73 12.46
C ASP A 418 13.23 5.73 11.83
N LEU A 419 13.73 4.77 11.03
CA LEU A 419 12.90 3.87 10.23
C LEU A 419 13.09 2.42 10.66
N PRO A 420 12.14 1.84 11.43
CA PRO A 420 12.23 0.46 11.91
C PRO A 420 12.35 -0.62 10.81
N PHE A 421 11.92 -0.31 9.58
CA PHE A 421 12.01 -1.18 8.41
C PHE A 421 13.33 -1.04 7.62
N PHE A 422 14.13 0.01 7.89
CA PHE A 422 15.40 0.27 7.20
C PHE A 422 16.56 -0.45 7.91
N LYS A 423 16.53 -1.78 7.87
CA LYS A 423 17.50 -2.67 8.56
C LYS A 423 18.25 -3.57 7.57
N GLY A 424 19.20 -4.34 8.08
CA GLY A 424 19.95 -5.33 7.30
C GLY A 424 21.38 -4.91 6.96
N ASN A 425 22.02 -5.73 6.13
CA ASN A 425 23.39 -5.48 5.68
C ASN A 425 23.45 -4.35 4.63
N GLN A 426 24.66 -3.88 4.30
CA GLN A 426 24.84 -2.78 3.37
C GLN A 426 24.24 -3.04 1.97
N SER A 427 24.27 -4.29 1.50
CA SER A 427 23.68 -4.66 0.20
C SER A 427 22.16 -4.52 0.20
N GLN A 428 21.49 -4.98 1.25
CA GLN A 428 20.02 -4.88 1.39
C GLN A 428 19.57 -3.42 1.45
N LYS A 429 20.31 -2.57 2.18
CA LYS A 429 20.04 -1.14 2.26
C LYS A 429 20.24 -0.44 0.91
N ALA A 430 21.30 -0.79 0.19
CA ALA A 430 21.57 -0.24 -1.14
C ALA A 430 20.48 -0.62 -2.16
N GLU A 431 20.00 -1.86 -2.12
CA GLU A 431 18.88 -2.32 -2.95
C GLU A 431 17.57 -1.58 -2.61
N MET A 432 17.26 -1.42 -1.31
CA MET A 432 16.09 -0.66 -0.87
C MET A 432 16.13 0.80 -1.33
N LEU A 433 17.29 1.45 -1.24
CA LEU A 433 17.51 2.80 -1.75
C LEU A 433 17.33 2.86 -3.27
N THR A 434 17.82 1.87 -4.01
CA THR A 434 17.66 1.80 -5.46
C THR A 434 16.19 1.69 -5.86
N MET A 435 15.42 0.83 -5.17
CA MET A 435 13.97 0.74 -5.36
C MET A 435 13.23 2.02 -4.96
N ALA A 436 13.67 2.69 -3.89
CA ALA A 436 13.07 3.96 -3.45
C ALA A 436 13.32 5.08 -4.48
N VAL A 437 14.51 5.15 -5.08
CA VAL A 437 14.83 6.08 -6.17
C VAL A 437 13.96 5.80 -7.39
N ALA A 438 13.80 4.53 -7.78
CA ALA A 438 12.95 4.15 -8.91
C ALA A 438 11.48 4.54 -8.68
N TYR A 439 10.94 4.24 -7.51
CA TYR A 439 9.58 4.66 -7.12
C TYR A 439 9.46 6.19 -7.11
N GLY A 440 10.47 6.89 -6.59
CA GLY A 440 10.49 8.35 -6.51
C GLY A 440 10.34 8.99 -7.87
N TYR A 441 11.07 8.53 -8.89
CA TYR A 441 10.96 9.07 -10.25
C TYR A 441 9.56 8.97 -10.85
N GLN A 442 8.83 7.89 -10.56
CA GLN A 442 7.44 7.71 -11.02
C GLN A 442 6.42 8.56 -10.25
N ASN A 443 6.82 9.09 -9.09
CA ASN A 443 5.93 9.78 -8.14
C ASN A 443 6.42 11.20 -7.82
N ASN A 444 7.18 11.82 -8.73
CA ASN A 444 7.70 13.18 -8.60
C ASN A 444 8.54 13.42 -7.34
N ILE A 445 9.30 12.41 -6.87
CA ILE A 445 10.24 12.52 -5.75
C ILE A 445 11.66 12.27 -6.28
N ILE A 446 12.56 13.22 -6.03
CA ILE A 446 13.98 13.07 -6.33
C ILE A 446 14.75 12.83 -5.05
N ILE A 447 15.63 11.83 -5.07
CA ILE A 447 16.56 11.54 -3.98
C ILE A 447 17.98 11.88 -4.45
N LYS A 448 18.61 12.85 -3.78
CA LYS A 448 19.98 13.31 -4.03
C LYS A 448 20.95 12.62 -3.07
N LYS A 449 22.14 12.26 -3.56
CA LYS A 449 23.24 11.66 -2.78
C LYS A 449 24.42 12.62 -2.72
N GLN A 450 24.90 12.93 -1.53
CA GLN A 450 26.07 13.79 -1.34
C GLN A 450 27.06 13.11 -0.38
N PHE A 451 28.34 13.09 -0.75
CA PHE A 451 29.41 12.60 0.11
C PHE A 451 30.19 13.78 0.69
N ILE A 452 30.26 13.87 2.02
CA ILE A 452 31.07 14.85 2.75
C ILE A 452 31.98 14.06 3.68
N ASP A 453 33.30 14.20 3.51
CA ASP A 453 34.32 13.50 4.32
C ASP A 453 34.11 11.97 4.42
N GLY A 454 33.62 11.37 3.32
CA GLY A 454 33.33 9.93 3.25
C GLY A 454 31.98 9.50 3.83
N ILE A 455 31.17 10.44 4.35
CA ILE A 455 29.83 10.19 4.90
C ILE A 455 28.78 10.45 3.80
N GLU A 456 27.92 9.47 3.53
CA GLU A 456 26.79 9.60 2.59
C GLU A 456 25.61 10.31 3.27
N PHE A 457 25.19 11.42 2.67
CA PHE A 457 23.98 12.17 2.99
C PHE A 457 22.94 11.99 1.88
N LEU A 458 21.72 11.71 2.28
CA LEU A 458 20.54 11.54 1.43
C LEU A 458 19.59 12.70 1.65
N LYS A 459 19.14 13.34 0.56
CA LYS A 459 18.12 14.39 0.63
C LYS A 459 17.06 14.15 -0.43
N GLY A 460 15.81 13.96 -0.01
CA GLY A 460 14.69 13.90 -0.94
C GLY A 460 14.09 15.28 -1.19
N GLU A 461 13.47 15.44 -2.35
CA GLU A 461 12.73 16.64 -2.75
C GLU A 461 11.55 16.22 -3.62
N SER A 462 10.32 16.57 -3.20
CA SER A 462 9.13 16.39 -4.03
C SER A 462 9.05 17.52 -5.05
N LEU A 463 9.06 17.18 -6.33
CA LEU A 463 9.01 18.12 -7.44
C LEU A 463 7.59 18.63 -7.64
N LYS A 464 7.47 19.96 -7.70
CA LYS A 464 6.21 20.63 -8.06
C LYS A 464 6.16 20.81 -9.57
N GLU A 465 5.10 20.31 -10.19
CA GLU A 465 4.83 20.56 -11.61
C GLU A 465 4.67 22.06 -11.89
N THR A 466 5.19 22.50 -13.02
CA THR A 466 5.10 23.89 -13.47
C THR A 466 3.71 24.16 -14.03
N ASP A 467 3.11 25.26 -13.57
CA ASP A 467 1.93 25.85 -14.18
C ASP A 467 2.38 26.96 -15.16
N THR A 468 2.03 26.83 -16.44
CA THR A 468 2.41 27.79 -17.48
C THR A 468 1.71 29.14 -17.35
N ASP A 469 0.67 29.23 -16.51
CA ASP A 469 0.02 30.48 -16.14
C ASP A 469 0.71 31.16 -14.94
N ALA A 470 1.69 30.48 -14.33
CA ALA A 470 2.40 30.94 -13.15
C ALA A 470 3.94 30.76 -13.25
N LEU A 471 4.55 31.43 -14.23
CA LEU A 471 5.99 31.41 -14.49
C LEU A 471 6.73 32.45 -13.65
N THR A 472 7.86 32.04 -13.05
CA THR A 472 8.65 32.87 -12.15
C THR A 472 9.57 33.79 -12.93
N VAL A 473 9.35 35.11 -12.81
CA VAL A 473 10.27 36.12 -13.37
C VAL A 473 10.43 37.29 -12.42
N SER A 474 11.50 38.04 -12.60
CA SER A 474 11.61 39.40 -12.08
C SER A 474 12.10 40.33 -13.17
N TYR A 475 11.58 41.56 -13.20
CA TYR A 475 11.94 42.53 -14.23
C TYR A 475 12.10 43.95 -13.67
N SER A 476 12.86 44.79 -14.38
CA SER A 476 13.23 46.16 -13.99
C SER A 476 13.59 47.01 -15.21
N ASP A 477 13.51 48.33 -15.06
CA ASP A 477 14.10 49.32 -15.97
C ASP A 477 15.60 49.59 -15.69
N HIS A 478 16.13 49.01 -14.60
CA HIS A 478 17.55 49.10 -14.22
C HIS A 478 18.25 47.75 -14.33
N VAL A 479 19.52 47.76 -14.78
CA VAL A 479 20.34 46.55 -14.97
C VAL A 479 20.57 45.69 -13.70
N ALA A 480 20.26 46.22 -12.51
CA ALA A 480 20.67 45.62 -11.23
C ALA A 480 19.67 45.89 -10.10
N TYR A 481 19.10 47.09 -10.00
CA TYR A 481 18.19 47.49 -8.91
C TYR A 481 16.73 47.53 -9.36
N ASN A 482 15.81 47.76 -8.40
CA ASN A 482 14.38 47.96 -8.61
C ASN A 482 13.65 46.80 -9.32
N TYR A 483 14.17 45.57 -9.20
CA TYR A 483 13.49 44.39 -9.74
C TYR A 483 12.19 44.11 -9.00
N PHE A 484 11.09 44.04 -9.76
CA PHE A 484 9.79 43.58 -9.30
C PHE A 484 9.68 42.08 -9.53
N ASN A 485 9.35 41.32 -8.48
CA ASN A 485 9.10 39.87 -8.57
C ASN A 485 7.65 39.64 -9.00
N ASP A 486 7.45 38.89 -10.07
CA ASP A 486 6.13 38.60 -10.61
C ASP A 486 5.95 37.13 -10.96
N THR A 487 4.71 36.74 -11.21
CA THR A 487 4.30 35.41 -11.66
C THR A 487 3.40 35.58 -12.87
N ILE A 488 3.91 35.23 -14.04
CA ILE A 488 3.29 35.60 -15.33
C ILE A 488 2.88 34.38 -16.16
N THR A 489 1.92 34.59 -17.05
CA THR A 489 1.53 33.57 -18.03
C THR A 489 2.55 33.46 -19.16
N TRP A 490 2.56 32.31 -19.85
CA TRP A 490 3.41 32.09 -21.03
C TRP A 490 3.24 33.17 -22.11
N GLU A 491 2.00 33.62 -22.35
CA GLU A 491 1.71 34.71 -23.30
C GLU A 491 2.30 36.04 -22.84
N ASN A 492 2.20 36.35 -21.55
CA ASN A 492 2.75 37.58 -20.99
C ASN A 492 4.27 37.55 -20.93
N LEU A 493 4.88 36.37 -20.82
CA LEU A 493 6.33 36.20 -20.96
C LEU A 493 6.80 36.58 -22.37
N ALA A 494 6.11 36.14 -23.42
CA ALA A 494 6.41 36.56 -24.79
C ALA A 494 6.26 38.08 -24.99
N LYS A 495 5.30 38.72 -24.31
CA LYS A 495 5.18 40.19 -24.31
C LYS A 495 6.34 40.85 -23.57
N LEU A 496 6.73 40.32 -22.41
CA LEU A 496 7.86 40.82 -21.61
C LEU A 496 9.15 40.85 -22.43
N THR A 497 9.44 39.80 -23.22
CA THR A 497 10.66 39.74 -24.04
C THR A 497 10.69 40.79 -25.15
N GLN A 498 9.53 41.37 -25.52
CA GLN A 498 9.38 42.40 -26.56
C GLN A 498 9.29 43.82 -26.01
N MET A 499 9.31 44.02 -24.69
CA MET A 499 9.30 45.36 -24.12
C MET A 499 10.62 46.10 -24.37
N ASN A 500 10.54 47.41 -24.61
CA ASN A 500 11.72 48.24 -24.83
C ASN A 500 12.45 48.54 -23.51
N ASP A 501 13.77 48.34 -23.52
CA ASP A 501 14.71 48.63 -22.42
C ASP A 501 14.37 47.99 -21.06
N ILE A 502 13.62 46.87 -21.05
CA ILE A 502 13.34 46.10 -19.84
C ILE A 502 14.41 45.02 -19.63
N HIS A 503 14.89 44.91 -18.40
CA HIS A 503 15.77 43.85 -17.94
C HIS A 503 14.99 42.83 -17.13
N TRP A 504 15.22 41.53 -17.36
CA TRP A 504 14.55 40.49 -16.60
C TRP A 504 15.47 39.33 -16.23
N VAL A 505 15.05 38.54 -15.24
CA VAL A 505 15.70 37.33 -14.74
C VAL A 505 14.66 36.23 -14.51
N SER A 506 15.08 34.96 -14.61
CA SER A 506 14.20 33.78 -14.44
C SER A 506 13.99 33.37 -12.97
N HIS A 507 14.35 34.25 -12.02
CA HIS A 507 14.32 34.00 -10.59
C HIS A 507 13.78 35.21 -9.86
N HIS A 508 13.16 34.99 -8.70
CA HIS A 508 12.86 36.10 -7.78
C HIS A 508 14.12 36.58 -7.05
N VAL A 509 14.15 37.87 -6.73
CA VAL A 509 15.25 38.52 -5.99
C VAL A 509 14.76 39.19 -4.71
N LEU A 510 15.66 39.30 -3.72
CA LEU A 510 15.42 40.03 -2.47
C LEU A 510 15.76 41.50 -2.65
N GLU A 511 14.95 42.37 -2.03
CA GLU A 511 15.17 43.82 -2.00
C GLU A 511 15.30 44.48 -3.38
N GLY A 512 14.72 43.86 -4.42
CA GLY A 512 14.79 44.33 -5.79
C GLY A 512 16.21 44.39 -6.38
N HIS A 513 17.18 43.67 -5.82
CA HIS A 513 18.57 43.72 -6.26
C HIS A 513 19.02 42.38 -6.88
N ARG A 514 19.42 42.43 -8.15
CA ARG A 514 19.91 41.29 -8.94
C ARG A 514 21.39 41.03 -8.66
N CYS A 515 21.64 40.20 -7.66
CA CYS A 515 22.95 39.64 -7.35
C CYS A 515 22.80 38.22 -6.78
N GLU A 516 23.85 37.41 -6.82
CA GLU A 516 23.78 35.99 -6.44
C GLU A 516 23.35 35.75 -4.99
N ASP A 517 23.80 36.59 -4.06
CA ASP A 517 23.45 36.55 -2.64
C ASP A 517 21.98 36.90 -2.37
N LYS A 518 21.35 37.69 -3.24
CA LYS A 518 19.94 38.10 -3.12
C LYS A 518 19.00 37.34 -4.05
N THR A 519 19.51 36.42 -4.87
CA THR A 519 18.68 35.62 -5.78
C THR A 519 18.09 34.42 -5.02
N LYS A 520 16.75 34.32 -5.02
CA LYS A 520 16.03 33.25 -4.31
C LYS A 520 16.10 31.94 -5.10
N PRO A 521 16.31 30.79 -4.45
CA PRO A 521 16.11 29.48 -5.08
C PRO A 521 14.65 29.30 -5.53
N GLY A 522 14.46 28.89 -6.78
CA GLY A 522 13.13 28.66 -7.35
C GLY A 522 13.03 29.20 -8.78
N PHE A 523 13.06 28.31 -9.76
CA PHE A 523 12.90 28.64 -11.18
C PHE A 523 12.17 27.54 -11.93
N ASN A 524 11.44 27.93 -12.97
CA ASN A 524 10.69 27.06 -13.87
C ASN A 524 10.91 27.43 -15.35
N LEU A 525 11.87 28.30 -15.62
CA LEU A 525 12.27 28.75 -16.95
C LEU A 525 13.76 28.53 -17.16
N LEU A 526 14.09 27.89 -18.27
CA LEU A 526 15.44 27.78 -18.80
C LEU A 526 15.61 28.84 -19.89
N VAL A 527 16.71 29.61 -19.85
CA VAL A 527 17.01 30.64 -20.84
C VAL A 527 18.39 30.38 -21.43
N ILE A 528 18.45 30.33 -22.76
CA ILE A 528 19.65 30.02 -23.54
C ILE A 528 19.98 31.25 -24.41
N ASP A 529 21.25 31.66 -24.41
CA ASP A 529 21.76 32.80 -25.18
C ASP A 529 22.54 32.26 -26.40
N CYS A 530 22.14 32.65 -27.61
CA CYS A 530 22.80 32.26 -28.86
C CYS A 530 23.43 33.53 -29.49
N ASP A 531 24.76 33.57 -29.61
CA ASP A 531 25.52 34.78 -30.02
C ASP A 531 26.21 34.64 -31.40
N GLY A 532 25.52 34.02 -32.36
CA GLY A 532 25.97 33.95 -33.77
C GLY A 532 26.43 32.57 -34.25
N ASP A 533 26.50 31.57 -33.38
CA ASP A 533 27.05 30.24 -33.71
C ASP A 533 26.05 29.31 -34.42
N VAL A 534 24.75 29.60 -34.33
CA VAL A 534 23.68 28.79 -34.94
C VAL A 534 22.63 29.68 -35.59
N PRO A 535 22.18 29.36 -36.82
CA PRO A 535 21.04 30.06 -37.43
C PRO A 535 19.75 29.86 -36.64
N LEU A 536 18.91 30.89 -36.57
CA LEU A 536 17.64 30.87 -35.82
C LEU A 536 16.72 29.74 -36.30
N ALA A 537 16.58 29.57 -37.62
CA ALA A 537 15.76 28.53 -38.21
C ALA A 537 16.25 27.12 -37.84
N THR A 538 17.57 26.93 -37.73
CA THR A 538 18.17 25.64 -37.35
C THR A 538 17.88 25.31 -35.89
N ALA A 539 18.00 26.27 -34.99
CA ALA A 539 17.67 26.08 -33.57
C ALA A 539 16.18 25.75 -33.37
N GLN A 540 15.29 26.39 -34.13
CA GLN A 540 13.86 26.08 -34.15
C GLN A 540 13.58 24.65 -34.60
N ALA A 541 14.19 24.23 -35.72
CA ALA A 541 14.02 22.87 -36.24
C ALA A 541 14.52 21.80 -35.27
N LEU A 542 15.65 22.03 -34.60
CA LEU A 542 16.24 21.10 -33.63
C LEU A 542 15.38 20.96 -32.36
N LEU A 543 14.76 22.04 -31.92
CA LEU A 543 13.91 22.07 -30.73
C LEU A 543 12.41 21.98 -31.04
N HIS A 544 12.02 21.58 -32.25
CA HIS A 544 10.61 21.63 -32.71
C HIS A 544 9.59 20.92 -31.81
N ASP A 545 10.02 19.91 -31.05
CA ASP A 545 9.16 19.13 -30.15
C ASP A 545 8.90 19.86 -28.81
N TYR A 546 9.64 20.92 -28.50
CA TYR A 546 9.55 21.64 -27.23
C TYR A 546 8.75 22.93 -27.34
N LYS A 547 8.01 23.25 -26.28
CA LYS A 547 7.43 24.58 -26.09
C LYS A 547 8.56 25.59 -25.88
N ALA A 548 8.63 26.64 -26.70
CA ALA A 548 9.75 27.57 -26.68
C ALA A 548 9.36 28.98 -27.12
N ILE A 549 10.02 30.01 -26.58
CA ILE A 549 10.01 31.37 -27.13
C ILE A 549 11.39 31.65 -27.70
N PHE A 550 11.46 31.97 -28.98
CA PHE A 550 12.66 32.45 -29.65
C PHE A 550 12.52 33.95 -29.87
N TYR A 551 13.44 34.76 -29.35
CA TYR A 551 13.38 36.20 -29.58
C TYR A 551 14.75 36.81 -29.88
N THR A 552 14.79 37.69 -30.87
CA THR A 552 16.04 38.29 -31.36
C THR A 552 16.57 39.37 -30.44
N THR A 553 17.89 39.47 -30.33
CA THR A 553 18.55 40.55 -29.56
C THR A 553 18.74 41.81 -30.42
N LYS A 554 19.09 42.94 -29.80
CA LYS A 554 19.44 44.20 -30.49
C LYS A 554 20.58 44.06 -31.52
N ARG A 555 21.39 43.00 -31.43
CA ARG A 555 22.53 42.72 -32.34
C ARG A 555 22.20 41.64 -33.37
N HIS A 556 20.94 41.26 -33.51
CA HIS A 556 20.55 40.29 -34.51
C HIS A 556 20.89 40.79 -35.92
N GLN A 557 21.48 39.92 -36.75
CA GLN A 557 21.90 40.21 -38.13
C GLN A 557 22.96 41.33 -38.27
N THR A 558 23.53 41.84 -37.16
CA THR A 558 24.75 42.64 -37.27
C THR A 558 25.88 41.72 -37.69
N GLU A 559 26.60 42.07 -38.77
CA GLU A 559 27.63 41.21 -39.41
C GLU A 559 27.06 39.95 -40.08
N GLY A 560 25.75 39.88 -40.32
CA GLY A 560 25.11 38.76 -41.02
C GLY A 560 24.96 37.48 -40.19
N VAL A 561 25.08 37.57 -38.86
CA VAL A 561 24.92 36.43 -37.94
C VAL A 561 23.67 36.56 -37.06
N ASP A 562 23.05 35.42 -36.74
CA ASP A 562 21.85 35.36 -35.93
C ASP A 562 22.17 35.41 -34.42
N ARG A 563 21.70 36.46 -33.74
CA ARG A 563 21.80 36.60 -32.28
C ARG A 563 20.42 36.65 -31.63
N PHE A 564 20.08 35.64 -30.84
CA PHE A 564 18.74 35.46 -30.27
C PHE A 564 18.80 34.68 -28.96
N ARG A 565 17.67 34.61 -28.25
CA ARG A 565 17.52 33.82 -27.03
C ARG A 565 16.38 32.83 -27.16
N ILE A 566 16.53 31.71 -26.48
CA ILE A 566 15.54 30.64 -26.39
C ILE A 566 15.09 30.55 -24.94
N VAL A 567 13.79 30.64 -24.72
CA VAL A 567 13.18 30.43 -23.40
C VAL A 567 12.38 29.13 -23.44
N LEU A 568 12.73 28.19 -22.57
CA LEU A 568 12.08 26.88 -22.44
C LEU A 568 11.41 26.78 -21.07
N PRO A 569 10.09 26.58 -20.99
CA PRO A 569 9.43 26.29 -19.73
C PRO A 569 9.71 24.84 -19.33
N MET A 570 10.04 24.64 -18.06
CA MET A 570 10.39 23.32 -17.53
C MET A 570 9.16 22.62 -16.97
N LYS A 571 9.14 21.28 -17.00
CA LYS A 571 8.07 20.45 -16.42
C LYS A 571 7.91 20.64 -14.91
N TYR A 572 8.99 20.95 -14.20
CA TYR A 572 8.98 21.14 -12.75
C TYR A 572 9.65 22.44 -12.33
N THR A 573 9.19 23.00 -11.21
CA THR A 573 9.86 24.11 -10.53
C THR A 573 10.99 23.58 -9.65
N LEU A 574 12.22 24.01 -9.90
CA LEU A 574 13.42 23.53 -9.20
C LEU A 574 13.93 24.58 -8.22
N LYS A 575 14.44 24.12 -7.08
CA LYS A 575 15.09 24.96 -6.07
C LYS A 575 16.57 24.58 -5.96
N MET A 576 17.43 25.45 -6.47
CA MET A 576 18.89 25.23 -6.49
C MET A 576 19.63 26.43 -5.91
N ASP A 577 20.72 26.15 -5.22
CA ASP A 577 21.72 27.17 -4.89
C ASP A 577 22.57 27.51 -6.13
N GLY A 578 23.49 28.48 -6.01
CA GLY A 578 24.30 28.94 -7.15
C GLY A 578 25.31 27.91 -7.66
N THR A 579 25.67 26.90 -6.86
CA THR A 579 26.59 25.84 -7.28
C THR A 579 25.83 24.76 -8.04
N ASP A 580 24.72 24.27 -7.46
CA ASP A 580 23.87 23.26 -8.10
C ASP A 580 23.23 23.82 -9.40
N TYR A 581 22.82 25.09 -9.41
CA TYR A 581 22.27 25.72 -10.63
C TYR A 581 23.29 25.77 -11.77
N ARG A 582 24.56 26.07 -11.46
CA ARG A 582 25.62 26.12 -12.47
C ARG A 582 25.94 24.74 -13.02
N GLU A 583 26.06 23.71 -12.17
CA GLU A 583 26.22 22.32 -12.63
C GLU A 583 25.01 21.89 -13.49
N PHE A 584 23.80 22.30 -13.11
CA PHE A 584 22.58 22.06 -13.90
C PHE A 584 22.64 22.76 -15.28
N MET A 585 23.08 24.01 -15.35
CA MET A 585 23.16 24.73 -16.63
C MET A 585 24.26 24.16 -17.53
N GLU A 586 25.44 23.83 -16.99
CA GLU A 586 26.52 23.14 -17.74
C GLU A 586 26.05 21.77 -18.28
N ALA A 587 25.24 21.08 -17.47
CA ALA A 587 24.57 19.86 -17.88
C ALA A 587 23.61 20.08 -19.07
N VAL A 588 22.84 21.15 -19.06
CA VAL A 588 21.96 21.51 -20.18
C VAL A 588 22.78 21.91 -21.42
N TYR A 589 23.85 22.68 -21.26
CA TYR A 589 24.69 23.15 -22.37
C TYR A 589 25.34 21.98 -23.12
N SER A 590 25.88 21.00 -22.38
CA SER A 590 26.44 19.77 -22.96
C SER A 590 25.42 18.88 -23.70
N TRP A 591 24.13 19.10 -23.47
CA TRP A 591 23.05 18.37 -24.14
C TRP A 591 22.54 19.06 -25.40
N LEU A 592 22.70 20.38 -25.51
CA LEU A 592 22.21 21.12 -26.67
C LEU A 592 22.96 20.72 -27.95
N PRO A 593 22.26 20.56 -29.08
CA PRO A 593 22.86 20.14 -30.35
C PRO A 593 23.69 21.21 -31.07
N PHE A 594 23.81 22.41 -30.51
CA PHE A 594 24.47 23.56 -31.11
C PHE A 594 25.26 24.34 -30.05
N ASP A 595 26.23 25.12 -30.51
CA ASP A 595 27.05 25.96 -29.65
C ASP A 595 26.26 27.18 -29.14
N ILE A 596 26.58 27.61 -27.92
CA ILE A 596 25.88 28.67 -27.19
C ILE A 596 26.87 29.46 -26.32
N ASP A 597 26.45 30.63 -25.82
CA ASP A 597 27.24 31.36 -24.81
C ASP A 597 27.10 30.70 -23.43
N GLU A 598 28.11 29.92 -23.05
CA GLU A 598 28.19 29.20 -21.77
C GLU A 598 28.40 30.13 -20.55
N GLN A 599 28.65 31.44 -20.75
CA GLN A 599 28.85 32.40 -19.66
C GLN A 599 27.54 32.84 -18.97
N THR A 600 26.47 32.07 -19.16
CA THR A 600 25.10 32.38 -18.74
C THR A 600 24.58 31.52 -17.57
N SER A 601 25.44 30.72 -16.95
CA SER A 601 25.11 29.72 -15.91
C SER A 601 24.85 30.27 -14.50
N GLN A 602 24.54 31.55 -14.36
CA GLN A 602 24.32 32.24 -13.08
C GLN A 602 22.81 32.41 -12.83
N ARG A 603 22.33 32.22 -11.60
CA ARG A 603 20.91 32.41 -11.25
C ARG A 603 20.47 33.86 -11.46
N SER A 604 21.39 34.78 -11.18
CA SER A 604 21.20 36.21 -11.35
C SER A 604 21.41 36.70 -12.79
N ARG A 605 21.60 35.83 -13.80
CA ARG A 605 21.87 36.24 -15.19
C ARG A 605 20.76 37.14 -15.72
N LYS A 606 21.14 38.35 -16.17
CA LYS A 606 20.24 39.34 -16.74
C LYS A 606 19.98 39.08 -18.23
N TRP A 607 18.71 39.15 -18.60
CA TRP A 607 18.22 39.12 -19.97
C TRP A 607 17.66 40.48 -20.35
N LEU A 608 17.94 40.95 -21.56
CA LEU A 608 17.43 42.24 -22.06
C LEU A 608 16.29 41.99 -23.05
N SER A 609 15.13 42.58 -22.81
CA SER A 609 14.02 42.58 -23.75
C SER A 609 14.32 43.48 -24.94
N HIS A 610 13.80 43.12 -26.10
CA HIS A 610 14.01 43.88 -27.34
C HIS A 610 12.83 43.66 -28.27
N GLU A 611 12.26 44.76 -28.76
CA GLU A 611 11.26 44.75 -29.82
C GLU A 611 11.89 44.31 -31.14
N GLY A 612 11.72 43.03 -31.49
CA GLY A 612 12.32 42.40 -32.65
C GLY A 612 11.47 41.22 -33.13
N ASN A 613 12.11 40.23 -33.77
CA ASN A 613 11.40 39.01 -34.13
C ASN A 613 11.20 38.14 -32.88
N CYS A 614 9.95 37.79 -32.60
CA CYS A 614 9.55 36.87 -31.53
C CYS A 614 8.70 35.75 -32.13
N LEU A 615 9.16 34.51 -31.97
CA LEU A 615 8.50 33.32 -32.46
C LEU A 615 8.18 32.43 -31.26
N VAL A 616 6.90 32.13 -31.09
CA VAL A 616 6.41 31.23 -30.06
C VAL A 616 6.13 29.88 -30.70
N GLN A 617 6.76 28.85 -30.17
CA GLN A 617 6.59 27.47 -30.57
C GLN A 617 5.86 26.71 -29.47
N ASP A 618 4.93 25.84 -29.88
CA ASP A 618 4.25 24.93 -28.97
C ASP A 618 4.89 23.54 -28.99
N GLY A 619 4.71 22.78 -27.92
CA GLY A 619 5.32 21.47 -27.75
C GLY A 619 5.31 21.01 -26.30
N GLU A 620 6.15 20.03 -25.98
CA GLU A 620 6.30 19.53 -24.61
C GLU A 620 7.14 20.48 -23.74
N LEU A 621 6.86 20.49 -22.43
CA LEU A 621 7.70 21.18 -21.46
C LEU A 621 9.04 20.45 -21.33
N PHE A 622 10.12 21.20 -21.16
CA PHE A 622 11.45 20.62 -20.98
C PHE A 622 11.50 19.79 -19.69
N ASP A 623 11.85 18.50 -19.77
CA ASP A 623 12.03 17.65 -18.59
C ASP A 623 13.44 17.84 -18.00
N PRO A 624 13.58 18.48 -16.82
CA PRO A 624 14.89 18.78 -16.27
C PRO A 624 15.52 17.61 -15.50
N VAL A 625 14.81 16.49 -15.27
CA VAL A 625 15.20 15.49 -14.26
C VAL A 625 16.60 14.91 -14.48
N SER A 626 16.98 14.67 -15.73
CA SER A 626 18.31 14.14 -16.10
C SER A 626 19.47 15.11 -15.88
N PHE A 627 19.18 16.38 -15.64
CA PHE A 627 20.18 17.45 -15.47
C PHE A 627 20.35 17.85 -14.01
N ILE A 628 19.49 17.38 -13.11
CA ILE A 628 19.52 17.74 -11.68
C ILE A 628 20.76 17.12 -11.03
N PRO A 629 21.67 17.93 -10.47
CA PRO A 629 22.90 17.46 -9.83
C PRO A 629 22.66 16.41 -8.75
N LYS A 630 23.66 15.54 -8.54
CA LYS A 630 23.69 14.57 -7.44
C LYS A 630 22.54 13.54 -7.46
N THR A 631 21.94 13.31 -8.62
CA THR A 631 20.89 12.30 -8.84
C THR A 631 21.42 11.14 -9.69
N THR A 632 20.83 9.95 -9.53
CA THR A 632 21.18 8.77 -10.34
C THR A 632 21.01 9.04 -11.83
N LYS A 633 19.94 9.74 -12.24
CA LYS A 633 19.70 10.13 -13.64
C LYS A 633 20.79 11.03 -14.23
N ASN A 634 21.32 11.97 -13.44
CA ASN A 634 22.44 12.80 -13.89
C ASN A 634 23.75 12.00 -14.00
N GLU A 635 24.00 11.07 -13.08
CA GLU A 635 25.18 10.20 -13.18
C GLU A 635 25.10 9.23 -14.38
N GLU A 636 23.92 8.66 -14.66
CA GLU A 636 23.67 7.89 -15.89
C GLU A 636 23.93 8.72 -17.16
N ARG A 637 23.50 9.98 -17.16
CA ARG A 637 23.74 10.93 -18.27
C ARG A 637 25.24 11.21 -18.44
N LYS A 638 25.97 11.46 -17.35
CA LYS A 638 27.44 11.67 -17.37
C LYS A 638 28.16 10.44 -17.92
N GLN A 639 27.78 9.23 -17.49
CA GLN A 639 28.35 7.98 -18.02
C GLN A 639 28.09 7.83 -19.52
N ARG A 640 26.86 8.08 -19.99
CA ARG A 640 26.55 8.04 -21.42
C ARG A 640 27.34 9.05 -22.23
N LEU A 641 27.58 10.25 -21.69
CA LEU A 641 28.43 11.25 -22.33
C LEU A 641 29.89 10.80 -22.45
N LEU A 642 30.41 10.07 -21.46
CA LEU A 642 31.75 9.47 -21.52
C LEU A 642 31.84 8.39 -22.61
N ASP A 643 30.83 7.53 -22.71
CA ASP A 643 30.75 6.50 -23.76
C ASP A 643 30.69 7.12 -25.18
N GLN A 644 30.15 8.34 -25.28
CA GLN A 644 29.96 9.10 -26.51
C GLN A 644 30.98 10.23 -26.70
N ALA A 645 32.12 10.19 -25.99
CA ALA A 645 33.10 11.27 -25.99
C ALA A 645 33.70 11.56 -27.39
N SER A 646 33.68 10.58 -28.30
CA SER A 646 34.15 10.72 -29.69
C SER A 646 33.16 11.42 -30.64
N LEU A 647 31.94 11.69 -30.18
CA LEU A 647 30.88 12.35 -30.96
C LEU A 647 30.82 13.84 -30.66
N THR A 648 30.51 14.66 -31.67
CA THR A 648 30.15 16.08 -31.46
C THR A 648 28.77 16.21 -30.80
N ASN A 649 28.44 17.36 -30.19
CA ASN A 649 27.13 17.55 -29.54
C ASN A 649 25.95 17.31 -30.51
N LEU A 650 26.09 17.78 -31.75
CA LEU A 650 25.12 17.55 -32.81
C LEU A 650 25.00 16.06 -33.16
N GLU A 651 26.12 15.33 -33.29
CA GLU A 651 26.09 13.89 -33.54
C GLU A 651 25.46 13.12 -32.37
N ARG A 652 25.80 13.47 -31.12
CA ARG A 652 25.18 12.88 -29.91
C ARG A 652 23.68 13.11 -29.88
N TRP A 653 23.22 14.30 -30.27
CA TRP A 653 21.80 14.59 -30.35
C TRP A 653 21.08 13.63 -31.29
N PHE A 654 21.59 13.47 -32.52
CA PHE A 654 20.95 12.56 -33.47
C PHE A 654 21.07 11.10 -33.05
N VAL A 655 22.21 10.66 -32.49
CA VAL A 655 22.38 9.29 -31.98
C VAL A 655 21.39 9.00 -30.84
N ASN A 656 21.26 9.92 -29.87
CA ASN A 656 20.39 9.74 -28.71
C ASN A 656 18.90 9.88 -29.05
N ASN A 657 18.55 10.57 -30.14
CA ASN A 657 17.18 10.72 -30.64
C ASN A 657 16.84 9.76 -31.80
N THR A 658 17.73 8.83 -32.13
CA THR A 658 17.50 7.78 -33.15
C THR A 658 17.06 6.47 -32.48
N GLY A 659 15.74 6.24 -32.44
CA GLY A 659 15.14 4.97 -32.00
C GLY A 659 14.92 3.96 -33.14
N GLN A 660 14.55 2.72 -32.78
CA GLN A 660 14.18 1.68 -33.75
C GLN A 660 13.04 2.18 -34.65
N GLY A 661 13.26 2.22 -35.96
CA GLY A 661 12.28 2.65 -36.97
C GLY A 661 12.32 4.13 -37.39
N ASN A 662 13.04 5.01 -36.68
CA ASN A 662 13.10 6.46 -37.01
C ASN A 662 14.45 6.91 -37.64
N ARG A 663 15.36 5.98 -37.90
CA ARG A 663 16.74 6.24 -38.37
C ARG A 663 16.82 7.03 -39.68
N SER A 664 16.02 6.64 -40.69
CA SER A 664 16.05 7.28 -42.00
C SER A 664 15.62 8.75 -41.90
N ASN A 665 14.55 9.02 -41.15
CA ASN A 665 14.10 10.38 -40.89
C ASN A 665 15.14 11.21 -40.11
N GLN A 666 15.80 10.62 -39.11
CA GLN A 666 16.82 11.34 -38.34
C GLN A 666 18.06 11.66 -39.18
N LEU A 667 18.51 10.73 -40.02
CA LEU A 667 19.61 10.98 -40.96
C LEU A 667 19.22 11.99 -42.05
N ILE A 668 17.96 12.02 -42.50
CA ILE A 668 17.43 13.08 -43.39
C ILE A 668 17.46 14.43 -42.68
N LYS A 669 16.95 14.53 -41.45
CA LYS A 669 16.99 15.76 -40.65
C LYS A 669 18.43 16.25 -40.46
N TYR A 670 19.36 15.36 -40.16
CA TYR A 670 20.78 15.68 -40.06
C TYR A 670 21.36 16.19 -41.39
N ALA A 671 21.10 15.51 -42.50
CA ALA A 671 21.59 15.90 -43.81
C ALA A 671 21.04 17.27 -44.27
N LEU A 672 19.74 17.53 -44.04
CA LEU A 672 19.11 18.83 -44.34
C LEU A 672 19.71 19.95 -43.49
N LEU A 673 19.96 19.70 -42.20
CA LEU A 673 20.60 20.66 -41.32
C LEU A 673 22.04 21.00 -41.75
N LEU A 674 22.78 20.02 -42.26
CA LEU A 674 24.11 20.27 -42.82
C LEU A 674 24.04 21.14 -44.10
N VAL A 675 23.00 20.97 -44.92
CA VAL A 675 22.74 21.85 -46.07
C VAL A 675 22.44 23.28 -45.61
N ASP A 676 21.56 23.44 -44.62
CA ASP A 676 21.15 24.76 -44.11
C ASP A 676 22.28 25.49 -43.37
N SER A 677 23.25 24.76 -42.82
CA SER A 677 24.49 25.33 -42.26
C SER A 677 25.56 25.68 -43.32
N GLY A 678 25.21 25.62 -44.61
CA GLY A 678 26.06 26.05 -45.71
C GLY A 678 27.14 25.05 -46.13
N LYS A 679 27.06 23.77 -45.71
CA LYS A 679 28.02 22.75 -46.15
C LYS A 679 27.80 22.36 -47.61
N THR A 680 28.88 22.05 -48.30
CA THR A 680 28.81 21.53 -49.68
C THR A 680 28.18 20.14 -49.69
N LEU A 681 27.56 19.76 -50.82
CA LEU A 681 26.91 18.45 -50.96
C LEU A 681 27.86 17.27 -50.64
N SER A 682 29.14 17.37 -51.01
CA SER A 682 30.15 16.35 -50.69
C SER A 682 30.43 16.26 -49.18
N GLN A 683 30.46 17.39 -48.47
CA GLN A 683 30.62 17.40 -47.01
C GLN A 683 29.38 16.86 -46.28
N VAL A 684 28.18 17.16 -46.80
CA VAL A 684 26.92 16.61 -46.28
C VAL A 684 26.90 15.08 -46.40
N GLU A 685 27.29 14.56 -47.57
CA GLU A 685 27.35 13.12 -47.83
C GLU A 685 28.33 12.41 -46.91
N GLN A 686 29.57 12.91 -46.81
CA GLN A 686 30.59 12.34 -45.94
C GLN A 686 30.18 12.35 -44.46
N ALA A 687 29.60 13.45 -43.99
CA ALA A 687 29.15 13.56 -42.60
C ALA A 687 27.95 12.64 -42.31
N THR A 688 27.02 12.50 -43.25
CA THR A 688 25.84 11.62 -43.11
C THR A 688 26.26 10.15 -43.05
N LEU A 689 27.19 9.74 -43.92
CA LEU A 689 27.78 8.39 -43.88
C LEU A 689 28.56 8.15 -42.59
N ALA A 690 29.36 9.13 -42.15
CA ALA A 690 30.11 9.03 -40.90
C ALA A 690 29.19 8.90 -39.68
N LEU A 691 28.09 9.65 -39.63
CA LEU A 691 27.09 9.52 -38.56
C LEU A 691 26.39 8.16 -38.62
N ASN A 692 26.03 7.66 -39.80
CA ASN A 692 25.43 6.33 -39.97
C ASN A 692 26.35 5.22 -39.46
N GLU A 693 27.66 5.32 -39.71
CA GLU A 693 28.66 4.35 -39.20
C GLU A 693 28.76 4.32 -37.66
N LYS A 694 28.30 5.38 -36.99
CA LYS A 694 28.28 5.50 -35.53
C LYS A 694 26.96 5.02 -34.90
N LEU A 695 25.95 4.68 -35.71
CA LEU A 695 24.68 4.12 -35.23
C LEU A 695 24.81 2.60 -34.99
N ALA A 696 24.09 2.08 -33.98
CA ALA A 696 24.07 0.64 -33.69
C ALA A 696 23.45 -0.18 -34.83
N ASP A 697 22.39 0.34 -35.47
CA ASP A 697 21.65 -0.29 -36.57
C ASP A 697 21.80 0.52 -37.87
N LYS A 698 22.98 0.41 -38.50
CA LYS A 698 23.38 1.16 -39.71
C LYS A 698 22.40 0.93 -40.87
N LEU A 699 22.13 1.99 -41.64
CA LEU A 699 21.49 1.87 -42.95
C LEU A 699 22.50 1.42 -44.01
N PRO A 700 22.10 0.57 -44.97
CA PRO A 700 22.92 0.30 -46.15
C PRO A 700 23.25 1.59 -46.90
N GLU A 701 24.49 1.74 -47.38
CA GLU A 701 24.92 2.95 -48.11
C GLU A 701 24.04 3.23 -49.33
N ASP A 702 23.64 2.18 -50.06
CA ASP A 702 22.72 2.29 -51.20
C ASP A 702 21.39 2.94 -50.81
N GLU A 703 20.85 2.63 -49.62
CA GLU A 703 19.63 3.24 -49.10
C GLU A 703 19.85 4.74 -48.79
N ILE A 704 21.01 5.10 -48.24
CA ILE A 704 21.36 6.50 -47.96
C ILE A 704 21.44 7.31 -49.26
N HIS A 705 22.11 6.80 -50.29
CA HIS A 705 22.23 7.50 -51.56
C HIS A 705 20.90 7.61 -52.31
N THR A 706 20.04 6.58 -52.24
CA THR A 706 18.77 6.52 -52.96
C THR A 706 17.59 7.17 -52.24
N THR A 707 17.72 7.52 -50.95
CA THR A 707 16.64 8.17 -50.19
C THR A 707 17.09 9.51 -49.59
N ILE A 708 18.10 9.47 -48.72
CA ILE A 708 18.54 10.61 -47.91
C ILE A 708 19.21 11.67 -48.78
N MET A 709 20.19 11.26 -49.59
CA MET A 709 20.95 12.18 -50.43
C MET A 709 20.13 12.76 -51.58
N ILE A 710 19.07 12.07 -52.05
CA ILE A 710 18.12 12.66 -53.02
C ILE A 710 17.42 13.87 -52.40
N THR A 711 17.01 13.75 -51.13
CA THR A 711 16.32 14.82 -50.40
C THR A 711 17.27 15.98 -50.12
N ALA A 712 18.49 15.69 -49.65
CA ALA A 712 19.53 16.71 -49.43
C ALA A 712 19.92 17.45 -50.73
N ARG A 713 20.03 16.75 -51.86
CA ARG A 713 20.29 17.38 -53.19
C ARG A 713 19.20 18.36 -53.60
N LYS A 714 17.93 18.00 -53.40
CA LYS A 714 16.80 18.89 -53.70
C LYS A 714 16.82 20.14 -52.81
N ALA A 715 17.10 19.99 -51.53
CA ALA A 715 17.23 21.12 -50.61
C ALA A 715 18.42 22.03 -50.97
N PHE A 716 19.58 21.45 -51.27
CA PHE A 716 20.78 22.20 -51.67
C PHE A 716 20.55 23.00 -52.96
N ALA A 717 19.90 22.40 -53.97
CA ALA A 717 19.55 23.11 -55.21
C ALA A 717 18.56 24.27 -54.98
N LYS A 718 17.64 24.13 -54.01
CA LYS A 718 16.70 25.18 -53.63
C LYS A 718 17.40 26.32 -52.89
N ALA A 719 18.34 26.00 -52.00
CA ALA A 719 19.13 26.98 -51.25
C ALA A 719 20.08 27.80 -52.14
N GLN A 720 20.59 27.22 -53.25
CA GLN A 720 21.39 27.97 -54.23
C GLN A 720 20.57 28.89 -55.16
N ALA A 721 19.26 28.67 -55.24
CA ALA A 721 18.36 29.44 -56.10
C ALA A 721 17.66 30.60 -55.35
N ALA A 722 17.79 30.64 -54.02
CA ALA A 722 17.32 31.71 -53.13
C ALA A 722 18.49 32.60 -52.75
#